data_AF-A0A182ISP4-F1
#
_entry.id   AF-A0A182ISP4-F1
#
_cell.length_a   1.000
_cell.length_b   1.000
_cell.length_c   1.000
_cell.angle_alpha   90.00
_cell.angle_beta   90.00
_cell.angle_gamma   90.00
#
_symmetry.space_group_name_H-M   'P 1'
#
loop_
_entity.id
_entity.type
_entity.pdbx_description
1 polymer ?
#
loop_
_entity_poly.entity_id
_entity_poly.type
_entity_poly.pdbx_seq_one_letter_code
_entity_poly.pdbx_strand_id
1 'polypeptide(L)'
;MMLWQYQWHRTPPDRPQLVLLWCCIAGWVLLSVSEVQGLRRYTRDDMLRLRERVRHMFQHAYDGYLRHGAPYDELRPLSCDGIDTWGSYSLTLIDALDTLAVMGNYTEFARVVDLLRGRSFDADINVSVFETNIRIVGGLLSAHLLSHQAGLESVGLVEPGWPCEGPLLRMAEDVAQRLLPAFETATGMPYGTVNLRHGVPYGETAVTCTAGIGTFILEFGTLSRLTGNPVYEDVAMNALFSLYDHRSPIGLYGNHIDVQTGRWIAQDAGIGAGVDSYYEYLIKGSLLLEQPALMATFLESKAAIDRYLKRDDWYVWVSMTKGQLTLPVFQSLEAYWPGLLSLYGSTTEALRVLHSYQAVWRQYGFLPEFYNIPTGEAGTNRENYPLRPELIESVMYLYRATGDPFLLEVGENMLESIEHSAKTACGYATIRNVQSHQQEDRMESFFLAETTKYLYLLFDPSNFLHNSGGFGSVVRTTVANGEGTSETRQCVVGGGGYIFNTEAHPIDPMALRCCEAHHANIFADVDADQANPPSHRGELYQRVPRKNKSRMEAPKDAPSLVPTIVTSADDIAKAKPLEGDDKIDTTKLPSSTIIRDVVDGDGTGCGAAGALDSGVKSKTISSTVTVSSDQQGKPLSIHAPGKLYDSPPDVRSGEPETDTSKEHERNDADPAQEAVEDLIVSTKTPLKVDEESRAEVERDEKNEIDGGDKPAAMLVKLVQNMFRSAARHHQPGGAKFDREKFYQQLEWNRSGKDKFNSSASTSSKAVAPTRHQYDLLTCRAQPYLQRLTLMGEFY
;
A
#
# COMPACT_ATOMS: atom_id res chain seq x y z
N MET A 1 -89.51 20.94 -31.30
CA MET A 1 -89.99 22.22 -31.86
C MET A 1 -88.89 22.83 -32.72
N MET A 2 -89.23 23.91 -33.45
CA MET A 2 -88.40 24.77 -34.32
C MET A 2 -87.06 25.23 -33.69
N LEU A 3 -86.04 25.72 -34.43
CA LEU A 3 -85.68 25.68 -35.87
C LEU A 3 -84.21 26.18 -36.03
N TRP A 4 -83.51 25.65 -37.03
CA TRP A 4 -82.43 26.30 -37.82
C TRP A 4 -81.06 26.69 -37.23
N GLN A 5 -80.12 26.80 -38.18
CA GLN A 5 -78.69 27.09 -38.06
C GLN A 5 -78.43 28.61 -37.99
N TYR A 6 -77.28 29.07 -37.47
CA TYR A 6 -76.33 29.82 -38.30
C TYR A 6 -74.89 30.00 -37.76
N GLN A 7 -73.96 30.07 -38.72
CA GLN A 7 -72.62 30.71 -38.75
C GLN A 7 -71.56 30.49 -37.65
N TRP A 8 -70.47 29.85 -38.09
CA TRP A 8 -69.11 30.33 -37.86
C TRP A 8 -68.94 31.81 -38.25
N HIS A 9 -68.37 32.64 -37.37
CA HIS A 9 -67.18 33.47 -37.63
C HIS A 9 -66.91 34.47 -36.48
N ARG A 10 -65.74 34.36 -35.83
CA ARG A 10 -64.92 35.50 -35.36
C ARG A 10 -63.52 35.02 -34.95
N THR A 11 -62.57 35.95 -34.99
CA THR A 11 -61.12 35.72 -34.85
C THR A 11 -60.68 35.57 -33.39
N PRO A 12 -59.54 34.92 -33.11
CA PRO A 12 -58.89 35.00 -31.81
C PRO A 12 -58.39 36.44 -31.54
N PRO A 13 -58.26 36.86 -30.27
CA PRO A 13 -57.67 38.15 -29.93
C PRO A 13 -56.14 38.07 -29.86
N ASP A 14 -55.46 38.73 -30.79
CA ASP A 14 -54.00 38.87 -30.75
C ASP A 14 -53.55 39.56 -29.46
N ARG A 15 -52.76 38.83 -28.64
CA ARG A 15 -52.07 39.37 -27.46
C ARG A 15 -50.57 39.05 -27.51
N PRO A 16 -49.81 39.64 -28.46
CA PRO A 16 -48.37 39.44 -28.57
C PRO A 16 -47.62 39.81 -27.28
N GLN A 17 -48.15 40.74 -26.48
CA GLN A 17 -47.60 41.12 -25.17
C GLN A 17 -47.57 39.96 -24.15
N LEU A 18 -48.55 39.05 -24.16
CA LEU A 18 -48.53 37.88 -23.27
C LEU A 18 -47.54 36.83 -23.74
N VAL A 19 -47.42 36.62 -25.06
CA VAL A 19 -46.40 35.72 -25.63
C VAL A 19 -45.01 36.26 -25.33
N LEU A 20 -44.78 37.57 -25.53
CA LEU A 20 -43.52 38.22 -25.15
C LEU A 20 -43.22 38.09 -23.65
N LEU A 21 -44.21 38.30 -22.76
CA LEU A 21 -43.99 38.13 -21.33
C LEU A 21 -43.60 36.69 -20.97
N TRP A 22 -44.28 35.68 -21.53
CA TRP A 22 -43.93 34.27 -21.33
C TRP A 22 -42.59 33.90 -21.96
N CYS A 23 -42.22 34.43 -23.12
CA CYS A 23 -40.89 34.23 -23.72
C CYS A 23 -39.79 34.93 -22.92
N CYS A 24 -40.05 36.10 -22.34
CA CYS A 24 -39.13 36.78 -21.43
C CYS A 24 -38.96 36.01 -20.12
N ILE A 25 -40.04 35.52 -19.50
CA ILE A 25 -39.97 34.72 -18.26
C ILE A 25 -39.31 33.36 -18.52
N ALA A 26 -39.69 32.63 -19.58
CA ALA A 26 -39.05 31.39 -19.96
C ALA A 26 -37.57 31.60 -20.34
N GLY A 27 -37.24 32.72 -21.00
CA GLY A 27 -35.87 33.14 -21.25
C GLY A 27 -35.09 33.43 -19.97
N TRP A 28 -35.69 34.13 -19.01
CA TRP A 28 -35.07 34.39 -17.70
C TRP A 28 -34.86 33.12 -16.90
N VAL A 29 -35.82 32.19 -16.93
CA VAL A 29 -35.69 30.86 -16.29
C VAL A 29 -34.59 30.04 -16.98
N LEU A 30 -34.54 29.99 -18.31
CA LEU A 30 -33.46 29.30 -19.04
C LEU A 30 -32.07 29.94 -18.82
N LEU A 31 -32.02 31.26 -18.65
CA LEU A 31 -30.81 32.04 -18.30
C LEU A 31 -30.42 31.96 -16.81
N SER A 32 -31.26 31.42 -15.93
CA SER A 32 -30.95 31.22 -14.49
C SER A 32 -30.91 29.74 -14.06
N VAL A 33 -31.40 28.85 -14.91
CA VAL A 33 -31.13 27.40 -14.86
C VAL A 33 -29.80 27.07 -15.56
N SER A 34 -29.25 27.98 -16.39
CA SER A 34 -27.85 27.88 -16.80
C SER A 34 -26.94 28.37 -15.67
N GLU A 35 -25.91 27.57 -15.36
CA GLU A 35 -24.81 27.87 -14.43
C GLU A 35 -25.08 27.78 -12.91
N VAL A 36 -25.82 26.74 -12.48
CA VAL A 36 -25.40 26.04 -11.25
C VAL A 36 -24.12 25.25 -11.56
N GLN A 37 -22.99 25.94 -11.71
CA GLN A 37 -21.67 25.31 -11.85
C GLN A 37 -21.19 24.78 -10.48
N GLY A 38 -21.84 23.74 -9.97
CA GLY A 38 -21.54 23.13 -8.67
C GLY A 38 -20.23 22.33 -8.59
N LEU A 39 -19.31 22.51 -9.54
CA LEU A 39 -18.04 21.80 -9.61
C LEU A 39 -16.90 22.81 -9.80
N ARG A 40 -16.03 22.93 -8.79
CA ARG A 40 -14.95 23.92 -8.77
C ARG A 40 -13.96 23.68 -9.91
N ARG A 41 -13.75 24.68 -10.77
CA ARG A 41 -12.74 24.65 -11.82
C ARG A 41 -11.40 25.09 -11.26
N TYR A 42 -10.38 24.26 -11.43
CA TYR A 42 -9.00 24.56 -11.05
C TYR A 42 -8.27 25.19 -12.24
N THR A 43 -7.80 26.43 -12.07
CA THR A 43 -6.89 27.03 -13.05
C THR A 43 -5.47 26.49 -12.85
N ARG A 44 -4.59 26.73 -13.83
CA ARG A 44 -3.16 26.45 -13.66
C ARG A 44 -2.57 27.18 -12.44
N ASP A 45 -3.05 28.38 -12.15
CA ASP A 45 -2.54 29.22 -11.06
C ASP A 45 -3.06 28.75 -9.70
N ASP A 46 -4.26 28.14 -9.64
CA ASP A 46 -4.73 27.41 -8.45
C ASP A 46 -3.86 26.18 -8.18
N MET A 47 -3.60 25.35 -9.20
CA MET A 47 -2.75 24.16 -9.09
C MET A 47 -1.34 24.53 -8.62
N LEU A 48 -0.74 25.57 -9.22
CA LEU A 48 0.53 26.12 -8.75
C LEU A 48 0.43 26.59 -7.30
N ARG A 49 -0.56 27.40 -6.92
CA ARG A 49 -0.73 27.88 -5.53
C ARG A 49 -0.81 26.74 -4.52
N LEU A 50 -1.55 25.67 -4.83
CA LEU A 50 -1.70 24.51 -3.96
C LEU A 50 -0.40 23.71 -3.87
N ARG A 51 0.27 23.47 -5.00
CA ARG A 51 1.59 22.82 -5.05
C ARG A 51 2.65 23.59 -4.24
N GLU A 52 2.71 24.91 -4.37
CA GLU A 52 3.64 25.74 -3.58
C GLU A 52 3.32 25.66 -2.08
N ARG A 53 2.04 25.65 -1.68
CA ARG A 53 1.63 25.44 -0.27
C ARG A 53 2.09 24.09 0.27
N VAL A 54 1.95 23.00 -0.49
CA VAL A 54 2.44 21.68 -0.07
C VAL A 54 3.97 21.68 0.08
N ARG A 55 4.71 22.35 -0.81
CA ARG A 55 6.17 22.49 -0.62
C ARG A 55 6.53 23.31 0.62
N HIS A 56 5.75 24.34 0.97
CA HIS A 56 5.93 25.06 2.23
C HIS A 56 5.59 24.21 3.46
N MET A 57 4.59 23.32 3.37
CA MET A 57 4.29 22.32 4.40
C MET A 57 5.45 21.34 4.62
N PHE A 58 5.96 20.73 3.54
CA PHE A 58 7.15 19.89 3.58
C PHE A 58 8.35 20.65 4.18
N GLN A 59 8.64 21.86 3.69
CA GLN A 59 9.79 22.64 4.15
C GLN A 59 9.70 23.00 5.64
N HIS A 60 8.51 23.36 6.15
CA HIS A 60 8.30 23.63 7.59
C HIS A 60 8.58 22.39 8.45
N ALA A 61 8.04 21.24 8.05
CA ALA A 61 8.26 19.95 8.73
C ALA A 61 9.73 19.49 8.65
N TYR A 62 10.36 19.62 7.48
CA TYR A 62 11.72 19.18 7.21
C TYR A 62 12.76 20.06 7.92
N ASP A 63 12.65 21.40 7.81
CA ASP A 63 13.49 22.33 8.59
C ASP A 63 13.23 22.18 10.08
N GLY A 64 12.00 21.82 10.47
CA GLY A 64 11.61 21.43 11.82
C GLY A 64 12.44 20.25 12.33
N TYR A 65 12.35 19.13 11.63
CA TYR A 65 13.14 17.93 11.90
C TYR A 65 14.65 18.22 11.92
N LEU A 66 15.21 18.92 10.93
CA LEU A 66 16.65 19.24 10.90
C LEU A 66 17.14 20.11 12.07
N ARG A 67 16.27 20.94 12.67
CA ARG A 67 16.63 21.79 13.82
C ARG A 67 16.44 21.13 15.18
N HIS A 68 15.49 20.18 15.27
CA HIS A 68 14.95 19.71 16.55
C HIS A 68 14.92 18.18 16.68
N GLY A 69 14.62 17.46 15.61
CA GLY A 69 14.55 15.99 15.59
C GLY A 69 15.88 15.31 15.24
N ALA A 70 16.64 15.83 14.28
CA ALA A 70 17.88 15.23 13.83
C ALA A 70 18.96 15.24 14.96
N PRO A 71 19.74 14.14 15.14
CA PRO A 71 19.87 12.97 14.27
C PRO A 71 18.96 11.79 14.63
N TYR A 72 17.99 11.96 15.54
CA TYR A 72 17.04 10.90 15.91
C TYR A 72 16.13 10.52 14.73
N ASP A 73 15.42 9.40 14.83
CA ASP A 73 14.58 8.91 13.73
C ASP A 73 13.41 9.84 13.37
N GLU A 74 12.72 10.41 14.37
CA GLU A 74 11.49 11.18 14.22
C GLU A 74 11.51 12.51 15.01
N LEU A 75 10.58 13.42 14.67
CA LEU A 75 10.38 14.69 15.35
C LEU A 75 9.21 14.61 16.34
N ARG A 76 9.37 15.23 17.51
CA ARG A 76 8.28 15.55 18.44
C ARG A 76 7.94 17.06 18.30
N PRO A 77 6.84 17.40 17.60
CA PRO A 77 6.60 18.74 17.07
C PRO A 77 5.97 19.72 18.07
N LEU A 78 5.55 19.26 19.25
CA LEU A 78 5.03 20.10 20.35
C LEU A 78 6.12 20.38 21.40
N SER A 79 6.97 19.40 21.73
CA SER A 79 8.16 19.58 22.57
C SER A 79 9.32 20.26 21.84
N CYS A 80 9.37 20.14 20.50
CA CYS A 80 10.49 20.54 19.65
C CYS A 80 11.80 19.82 19.99
N ASP A 81 11.75 18.50 20.12
CA ASP A 81 12.92 17.61 20.21
C ASP A 81 12.75 16.33 19.35
N GLY A 82 13.67 15.37 19.44
CA GLY A 82 13.69 14.15 18.65
C GLY A 82 13.43 12.87 19.45
N ILE A 83 13.01 11.82 18.75
CA ILE A 83 12.80 10.48 19.31
C ILE A 83 13.28 9.40 18.33
N ASP A 84 13.88 8.33 18.85
CA ASP A 84 14.22 7.14 18.08
C ASP A 84 13.08 6.11 18.18
N THR A 85 12.72 5.55 17.03
CA THR A 85 11.55 4.70 16.87
C THR A 85 11.89 3.38 16.18
N TRP A 86 12.82 3.38 15.22
CA TRP A 86 13.07 2.23 14.34
C TRP A 86 14.54 1.84 14.15
N GLY A 87 15.50 2.66 14.59
CA GLY A 87 16.90 2.22 14.67
C GLY A 87 17.98 3.29 14.93
N SER A 88 17.64 4.52 15.31
CA SER A 88 18.62 5.61 15.49
C SER A 88 19.43 5.92 14.22
N TYR A 89 18.83 5.73 13.05
CA TYR A 89 19.48 5.90 11.74
C TYR A 89 19.27 7.28 11.13
N SER A 90 18.59 8.18 11.85
CA SER A 90 18.04 9.42 11.30
C SER A 90 16.96 9.11 10.25
N LEU A 91 16.07 8.15 10.52
CA LEU A 91 15.04 7.62 9.61
C LEU A 91 14.41 8.67 8.68
N THR A 92 13.82 9.72 9.24
CA THR A 92 13.16 10.81 8.49
C THR A 92 14.08 11.48 7.46
N LEU A 93 15.40 11.44 7.64
CA LEU A 93 16.39 11.98 6.71
C LEU A 93 16.59 11.12 5.45
N ILE A 94 16.45 9.80 5.58
CA ILE A 94 16.51 8.83 4.47
C ILE A 94 15.13 8.77 3.77
N ASP A 95 14.07 8.75 4.57
CA ASP A 95 12.69 8.62 4.12
C ASP A 95 12.22 9.82 3.28
N ALA A 96 12.51 11.06 3.74
CA ALA A 96 12.21 12.28 3.00
C ALA A 96 13.16 12.56 1.81
N LEU A 97 14.16 11.71 1.56
CA LEU A 97 15.27 12.03 0.66
C LEU A 97 14.82 12.14 -0.79
N ASP A 98 14.08 11.16 -1.29
CA ASP A 98 13.53 11.19 -2.64
C ASP A 98 12.59 12.39 -2.87
N THR A 99 11.89 12.81 -1.82
CA THR A 99 10.88 13.87 -1.84
C THR A 99 11.52 15.23 -2.10
N LEU A 100 12.73 15.46 -1.57
CA LEU A 100 13.55 16.61 -1.94
C LEU A 100 13.80 16.68 -3.45
N ALA A 101 14.07 15.54 -4.11
CA ALA A 101 14.23 15.49 -5.55
C ALA A 101 12.88 15.64 -6.31
N VAL A 102 11.79 15.03 -5.84
CA VAL A 102 10.44 15.18 -6.44
C VAL A 102 9.96 16.63 -6.41
N MET A 103 10.27 17.36 -5.34
CA MET A 103 9.93 18.78 -5.16
C MET A 103 10.96 19.75 -5.77
N GLY A 104 12.07 19.25 -6.33
CA GLY A 104 13.11 20.03 -7.02
C GLY A 104 14.20 20.66 -6.14
N ASN A 105 14.26 20.32 -4.85
CA ASN A 105 15.32 20.78 -3.94
C ASN A 105 16.60 19.93 -4.07
N TYR A 106 17.19 19.94 -5.28
CA TYR A 106 18.36 19.13 -5.61
C TYR A 106 19.62 19.49 -4.80
N THR A 107 19.71 20.73 -4.30
CA THR A 107 20.83 21.18 -3.44
C THR A 107 20.82 20.47 -2.10
N GLU A 108 19.67 20.40 -1.44
CA GLU A 108 19.54 19.73 -0.14
C GLU A 108 19.60 18.21 -0.29
N PHE A 109 18.96 17.67 -1.34
CA PHE A 109 19.11 16.28 -1.75
C PHE A 109 20.60 15.88 -1.90
N ALA A 110 21.39 16.66 -2.64
CA ALA A 110 22.84 16.43 -2.77
C ALA A 110 23.58 16.50 -1.44
N ARG A 111 23.23 17.45 -0.55
CA ARG A 111 23.82 17.57 0.80
C ARG A 111 23.56 16.31 1.63
N VAL A 112 22.37 15.74 1.55
CA VAL A 112 22.02 14.54 2.31
C VAL A 112 22.65 13.28 1.71
N VAL A 113 22.71 13.15 0.37
CA VAL A 113 23.44 12.05 -0.29
C VAL A 113 24.93 12.06 0.09
N ASP A 114 25.56 13.24 0.17
CA ASP A 114 26.95 13.39 0.63
C ASP A 114 27.12 13.01 2.12
N LEU A 115 26.14 13.33 2.97
CA LEU A 115 26.13 12.96 4.39
C LEU A 115 25.89 11.46 4.62
N LEU A 116 25.12 10.80 3.75
CA LEU A 116 24.78 9.38 3.86
C LEU A 116 25.91 8.47 3.36
N ARG A 117 26.58 8.80 2.24
CA ARG A 117 27.61 7.93 1.62
C ARG A 117 28.83 7.59 2.49
N GLY A 118 28.97 8.24 3.65
CA GLY A 118 30.01 7.94 4.66
C GLY A 118 29.51 7.15 5.88
N ARG A 119 28.24 6.77 5.95
CA ARG A 119 27.66 5.99 7.06
C ARG A 119 27.74 4.47 6.82
N SER A 120 27.56 3.70 7.89
CA SER A 120 27.48 2.24 7.85
C SER A 120 26.30 1.78 8.73
N PHE A 121 25.63 0.71 8.30
CA PHE A 121 24.55 0.06 9.04
C PHE A 121 25.03 -1.16 9.84
N ASP A 122 26.36 -1.31 10.02
CA ASP A 122 26.93 -2.28 10.96
C ASP A 122 26.77 -1.81 12.41
N ALA A 123 25.56 -1.97 12.94
CA ALA A 123 25.22 -1.69 14.33
C ALA A 123 24.67 -2.96 15.03
N ASP A 124 24.99 -3.10 16.32
CA ASP A 124 24.37 -4.08 17.19
C ASP A 124 23.08 -3.50 17.79
N ILE A 125 22.03 -3.50 16.97
CA ILE A 125 20.67 -3.20 17.38
C ILE A 125 19.69 -4.12 16.64
N ASN A 126 18.50 -4.30 17.23
CA ASN A 126 17.39 -5.04 16.64
C ASN A 126 16.48 -4.05 15.87
N VAL A 127 16.02 -4.43 14.68
CA VAL A 127 15.13 -3.63 13.82
C VAL A 127 13.98 -4.47 13.27
N SER A 128 12.85 -3.83 12.93
CA SER A 128 11.78 -4.46 12.17
C SER A 128 12.23 -4.70 10.73
N VAL A 129 12.10 -5.94 10.26
CA VAL A 129 12.51 -6.37 8.91
C VAL A 129 11.64 -5.72 7.84
N PHE A 130 10.35 -5.52 8.15
CA PHE A 130 9.37 -4.85 7.29
C PHE A 130 9.69 -3.35 7.15
N GLU A 131 9.74 -2.62 8.27
CA GLU A 131 9.97 -1.16 8.26
C GLU A 131 11.35 -0.80 7.67
N THR A 132 12.38 -1.59 7.98
CA THR A 132 13.73 -1.38 7.43
C THR A 132 13.75 -1.60 5.91
N ASN A 133 12.98 -2.55 5.39
CA ASN A 133 12.86 -2.75 3.95
C ASN A 133 12.17 -1.54 3.29
N ILE A 134 10.93 -1.24 3.69
CA ILE A 134 10.11 -0.26 2.97
C ILE A 134 10.67 1.16 3.06
N ARG A 135 11.20 1.57 4.23
CA ARG A 135 11.77 2.91 4.48
C ARG A 135 13.24 3.02 4.07
N ILE A 136 14.12 2.17 4.64
CA ILE A 136 15.57 2.33 4.46
C ILE A 136 16.03 1.78 3.10
N VAL A 137 15.67 0.55 2.75
CA VAL A 137 16.06 -0.03 1.46
C VAL A 137 15.33 0.68 0.32
N GLY A 138 14.01 0.91 0.44
CA GLY A 138 13.21 1.68 -0.52
C GLY A 138 13.73 3.10 -0.74
N GLY A 139 13.95 3.88 0.32
CA GLY A 139 14.43 5.26 0.24
C GLY A 139 15.83 5.38 -0.37
N LEU A 140 16.75 4.49 0.00
CA LEU A 140 18.10 4.45 -0.61
C LEU A 140 18.07 4.05 -2.09
N LEU A 141 17.21 3.09 -2.47
CA LEU A 141 17.02 2.70 -3.87
C LEU A 141 16.41 3.83 -4.71
N SER A 142 15.38 4.52 -4.22
CA SER A 142 14.78 5.62 -4.95
C SER A 142 15.72 6.82 -5.04
N ALA A 143 16.41 7.19 -3.95
CA ALA A 143 17.42 8.24 -3.99
C ALA A 143 18.56 7.92 -4.97
N HIS A 144 19.00 6.65 -5.06
CA HIS A 144 19.93 6.19 -6.09
C HIS A 144 19.39 6.42 -7.51
N LEU A 145 18.15 6.03 -7.78
CA LEU A 145 17.51 6.16 -9.09
C LEU A 145 17.18 7.62 -9.48
N LEU A 146 16.88 8.48 -8.49
CA LEU A 146 16.64 9.92 -8.72
C LEU A 146 17.94 10.73 -8.79
N SER A 147 19.09 10.19 -8.38
CA SER A 147 20.36 10.94 -8.37
C SER A 147 20.79 11.46 -9.74
N HIS A 148 20.58 10.70 -10.82
CA HIS A 148 20.82 11.19 -12.18
C HIS A 148 19.82 12.28 -12.58
N GLN A 149 18.53 12.10 -12.29
CA GLN A 149 17.46 13.08 -12.60
C GLN A 149 17.67 14.43 -11.88
N ALA A 150 18.24 14.39 -10.66
CA ALA A 150 18.63 15.55 -9.88
C ALA A 150 19.99 16.16 -10.30
N GLY A 151 20.69 15.58 -11.30
CA GLY A 151 21.93 16.13 -11.86
C GLY A 151 23.20 15.92 -11.02
N LEU A 152 23.20 14.98 -10.08
CA LEU A 152 24.29 14.79 -9.09
C LEU A 152 25.63 14.30 -9.70
N GLU A 153 25.65 13.91 -10.97
CA GLU A 153 26.88 13.70 -11.75
C GLU A 153 27.75 14.97 -11.76
N SER A 154 27.13 16.15 -11.87
CA SER A 154 27.82 17.45 -11.94
C SER A 154 28.60 17.82 -10.65
N VAL A 155 28.28 17.18 -9.53
CA VAL A 155 28.96 17.34 -8.23
C VAL A 155 29.73 16.08 -7.78
N GLY A 156 29.86 15.08 -8.66
CA GLY A 156 30.60 13.84 -8.36
C GLY A 156 29.95 12.92 -7.33
N LEU A 157 28.61 12.96 -7.21
CA LEU A 157 27.84 12.07 -6.34
C LEU A 157 27.17 10.91 -7.09
N VAL A 158 27.17 10.93 -8.43
CA VAL A 158 26.82 9.79 -9.30
C VAL A 158 28.10 9.17 -9.87
N GLU A 159 28.21 7.84 -9.83
CA GLU A 159 29.35 7.09 -10.36
C GLU A 159 29.11 6.66 -11.83
N PRO A 160 30.15 6.49 -12.67
CA PRO A 160 29.98 6.15 -14.09
C PRO A 160 29.24 4.82 -14.37
N GLY A 161 29.19 3.90 -13.41
CA GLY A 161 28.43 2.64 -13.52
C GLY A 161 26.93 2.78 -13.24
N TRP A 162 26.43 3.97 -12.92
CA TRP A 162 24.99 4.22 -12.72
C TRP A 162 24.17 3.84 -13.98
N PRO A 163 22.97 3.24 -13.86
CA PRO A 163 22.24 2.93 -12.62
C PRO A 163 22.64 1.60 -11.93
N CYS A 164 23.58 0.83 -12.48
CA CYS A 164 23.90 -0.52 -12.00
C CYS A 164 24.96 -0.54 -10.89
N GLU A 165 25.73 0.54 -10.74
CA GLU A 165 26.62 0.81 -9.62
C GLU A 165 26.35 2.20 -9.01
N GLY A 166 26.57 2.36 -7.72
CA GLY A 166 26.54 3.66 -7.03
C GLY A 166 26.69 3.51 -5.51
N PRO A 167 27.00 4.60 -4.79
CA PRO A 167 27.18 4.56 -3.33
C PRO A 167 25.89 4.19 -2.60
N LEU A 168 24.76 4.80 -2.98
CA LEU A 168 23.45 4.55 -2.37
C LEU A 168 22.93 3.12 -2.66
N LEU A 169 23.14 2.60 -3.86
CA LEU A 169 22.81 1.20 -4.20
C LEU A 169 23.59 0.20 -3.33
N ARG A 170 24.89 0.44 -3.10
CA ARG A 170 25.71 -0.41 -2.21
C ARG A 170 25.30 -0.29 -0.74
N MET A 171 24.77 0.85 -0.31
CA MET A 171 24.18 1.02 1.03
C MET A 171 22.87 0.25 1.15
N ALA A 172 21.99 0.32 0.15
CA ALA A 172 20.75 -0.46 0.10
C ALA A 172 21.05 -1.98 0.11
N GLU A 173 22.09 -2.42 -0.61
CA GLU A 173 22.52 -3.82 -0.60
C GLU A 173 23.08 -4.26 0.76
N ASP A 174 23.94 -3.46 1.43
CA ASP A 174 24.44 -3.76 2.78
C ASP A 174 23.30 -3.92 3.80
N VAL A 175 22.27 -3.08 3.74
CA VAL A 175 21.07 -3.20 4.59
C VAL A 175 20.28 -4.46 4.25
N ALA A 176 19.92 -4.69 2.99
CA ALA A 176 19.15 -5.86 2.58
C ALA A 176 19.88 -7.19 2.86
N GLN A 177 21.21 -7.23 2.72
CA GLN A 177 22.04 -8.37 3.09
C GLN A 177 21.94 -8.71 4.59
N ARG A 178 21.78 -7.70 5.46
CA ARG A 178 21.55 -7.89 6.91
C ARG A 178 20.12 -8.33 7.25
N LEU A 179 19.16 -8.11 6.34
CA LEU A 179 17.78 -8.61 6.48
C LEU A 179 17.64 -10.09 6.05
N LEU A 180 18.49 -10.60 5.14
CA LEU A 180 18.42 -11.99 4.64
C LEU A 180 18.29 -13.08 5.73
N PRO A 181 18.99 -13.03 6.88
CA PRO A 181 18.85 -14.03 7.94
C PRO A 181 17.42 -14.18 8.49
N ALA A 182 16.56 -13.16 8.38
CA ALA A 182 15.17 -13.25 8.78
C ALA A 182 14.39 -14.30 7.96
N PHE A 183 14.79 -14.54 6.71
CA PHE A 183 14.16 -15.51 5.80
C PHE A 183 14.65 -16.96 6.04
N GLU A 184 15.56 -17.23 6.99
CA GLU A 184 16.04 -18.58 7.34
C GLU A 184 15.03 -19.40 8.18
N THR A 185 13.78 -19.48 7.71
CA THR A 185 12.67 -20.19 8.38
C THR A 185 12.29 -21.47 7.64
N ALA A 186 11.54 -22.37 8.29
CA ALA A 186 11.10 -23.62 7.68
C ALA A 186 10.14 -23.42 6.48
N THR A 187 9.52 -22.24 6.35
CA THR A 187 8.68 -21.86 5.19
C THR A 187 9.36 -20.87 4.25
N GLY A 188 10.45 -20.22 4.67
CA GLY A 188 11.07 -19.10 3.97
C GLY A 188 10.25 -17.79 3.99
N MET A 189 9.20 -17.71 4.82
CA MET A 189 8.56 -16.44 5.21
C MET A 189 9.39 -15.81 6.35
N PRO A 190 9.67 -14.49 6.35
CA PRO A 190 10.64 -13.91 7.27
C PRO A 190 10.13 -13.75 8.72
N TYR A 191 11.05 -13.77 9.67
CA TYR A 191 10.87 -13.24 11.02
C TYR A 191 10.56 -11.74 11.01
N GLY A 192 9.84 -11.25 12.04
CA GLY A 192 9.53 -9.82 12.19
C GLY A 192 10.75 -8.96 12.55
N THR A 193 11.68 -9.47 13.36
CA THR A 193 12.86 -8.74 13.83
C THR A 193 14.17 -9.38 13.38
N VAL A 194 15.18 -8.55 13.11
CA VAL A 194 16.57 -8.98 12.91
C VAL A 194 17.53 -8.03 13.63
N ASN A 195 18.66 -8.53 14.13
CA ASN A 195 19.78 -7.70 14.57
C ASN A 195 20.73 -7.44 13.39
N LEU A 196 21.03 -6.17 13.10
CA LEU A 196 21.78 -5.78 11.89
C LEU A 196 23.26 -6.19 11.88
N ARG A 197 23.79 -6.70 13.00
CA ARG A 197 25.12 -7.34 13.09
C ARG A 197 25.05 -8.85 13.34
N HIS A 198 24.04 -9.32 14.07
CA HIS A 198 24.01 -10.68 14.61
C HIS A 198 22.94 -11.61 14.02
N GLY A 199 22.08 -11.13 13.12
CA GLY A 199 20.98 -11.92 12.54
C GLY A 199 19.78 -12.02 13.48
N VAL A 200 18.95 -13.05 13.31
CA VAL A 200 17.70 -13.19 14.09
C VAL A 200 18.01 -13.35 15.60
N PRO A 201 17.42 -12.53 16.49
CA PRO A 201 17.67 -12.63 17.93
C PRO A 201 17.27 -13.98 18.53
N TYR A 202 18.00 -14.42 19.57
CA TYR A 202 17.64 -15.64 20.29
C TYR A 202 16.30 -15.48 21.03
N GLY A 203 15.34 -16.34 20.71
CA GLY A 203 13.99 -16.29 21.27
C GLY A 203 13.01 -15.39 20.51
N GLU A 204 13.39 -14.87 19.34
CA GLU A 204 12.50 -14.07 18.48
C GLU A 204 11.20 -14.82 18.13
N THR A 205 10.10 -14.07 18.10
CA THR A 205 8.76 -14.62 17.80
C THR A 205 8.69 -15.13 16.36
N ALA A 206 8.27 -16.40 16.19
CA ALA A 206 7.95 -16.94 14.88
C ALA A 206 6.62 -16.42 14.31
N VAL A 207 5.89 -15.55 15.03
CA VAL A 207 4.61 -14.99 14.58
C VAL A 207 4.81 -13.59 14.01
N THR A 208 4.40 -13.39 12.76
CA THR A 208 4.43 -12.09 12.05
C THR A 208 3.13 -11.86 11.27
N CYS A 209 2.94 -10.67 10.72
CA CYS A 209 1.75 -10.29 9.96
C CYS A 209 1.88 -10.62 8.44
N THR A 210 0.76 -10.69 7.71
CA THR A 210 0.78 -11.00 6.26
C THR A 210 1.54 -9.96 5.43
N ALA A 211 1.35 -8.66 5.73
CA ALA A 211 2.12 -7.58 5.12
C ALA A 211 3.62 -7.72 5.37
N GLY A 212 4.01 -8.07 6.61
CA GLY A 212 5.38 -8.33 7.05
C GLY A 212 6.06 -9.55 6.41
N ILE A 213 5.37 -10.27 5.52
CA ILE A 213 5.90 -11.34 4.68
C ILE A 213 5.80 -10.98 3.18
N GLY A 214 4.73 -10.31 2.77
CA GLY A 214 4.47 -9.98 1.36
C GLY A 214 5.27 -8.80 0.81
N THR A 215 5.77 -7.92 1.67
CA THR A 215 6.14 -6.54 1.30
C THR A 215 7.64 -6.37 1.12
N PHE A 216 8.22 -7.16 0.20
CA PHE A 216 9.65 -7.13 -0.16
C PHE A 216 9.94 -7.10 -1.66
N ILE A 217 9.01 -7.58 -2.50
CA ILE A 217 9.30 -7.87 -3.91
C ILE A 217 9.62 -6.62 -4.76
N LEU A 218 9.27 -5.42 -4.31
CA LEU A 218 9.64 -4.18 -4.99
C LEU A 218 11.12 -3.84 -4.76
N GLU A 219 11.56 -3.79 -3.50
CA GLU A 219 12.92 -3.43 -3.10
C GLU A 219 13.90 -4.54 -3.45
N PHE A 220 13.57 -5.78 -3.06
CA PHE A 220 14.44 -6.94 -3.27
C PHE A 220 14.48 -7.32 -4.76
N GLY A 221 13.36 -7.20 -5.48
CA GLY A 221 13.34 -7.28 -6.94
C GLY A 221 14.24 -6.22 -7.58
N THR A 222 14.10 -4.96 -7.17
CA THR A 222 14.94 -3.84 -7.68
C THR A 222 16.42 -4.07 -7.40
N LEU A 223 16.80 -4.49 -6.19
CA LEU A 223 18.17 -4.87 -5.85
C LEU A 223 18.70 -5.95 -6.80
N SER A 224 17.96 -7.04 -7.01
CA SER A 224 18.37 -8.11 -7.93
C SER A 224 18.52 -7.63 -9.38
N ARG A 225 17.61 -6.78 -9.88
CA ARG A 225 17.71 -6.25 -11.26
C ARG A 225 18.87 -5.25 -11.43
N LEU A 226 19.15 -4.41 -10.43
CA LEU A 226 20.24 -3.43 -10.49
C LEU A 226 21.63 -4.06 -10.25
N THR A 227 21.78 -4.91 -9.23
CA THR A 227 23.06 -5.53 -8.84
C THR A 227 23.42 -6.79 -9.63
N GLY A 228 22.42 -7.50 -10.18
CA GLY A 228 22.59 -8.81 -10.80
C GLY A 228 22.62 -9.99 -9.81
N ASN A 229 22.46 -9.73 -8.50
CA ASN A 229 22.43 -10.74 -7.45
C ASN A 229 20.99 -11.26 -7.24
N PRO A 230 20.64 -12.49 -7.68
CA PRO A 230 19.24 -12.96 -7.70
C PRO A 230 18.66 -13.28 -6.32
N VAL A 231 19.50 -13.41 -5.29
CA VAL A 231 19.10 -13.89 -3.95
C VAL A 231 17.96 -13.07 -3.35
N TYR A 232 17.95 -11.75 -3.57
CA TYR A 232 16.91 -10.87 -3.04
C TYR A 232 15.54 -11.15 -3.68
N GLU A 233 15.41 -11.13 -5.01
CA GLU A 233 14.15 -11.50 -5.69
C GLU A 233 13.73 -12.93 -5.37
N ASP A 234 14.67 -13.88 -5.31
CA ASP A 234 14.39 -15.29 -5.02
C ASP A 234 13.74 -15.48 -3.63
N VAL A 235 14.28 -14.84 -2.56
CA VAL A 235 13.67 -14.98 -1.22
C VAL A 235 12.34 -14.25 -1.10
N ALA A 236 12.18 -13.08 -1.73
CA ALA A 236 10.92 -12.35 -1.74
C ALA A 236 9.82 -13.09 -2.51
N MET A 237 10.15 -13.67 -3.66
CA MET A 237 9.23 -14.53 -4.42
C MET A 237 8.89 -15.81 -3.64
N ASN A 238 9.86 -16.43 -2.96
CA ASN A 238 9.60 -17.60 -2.12
C ASN A 238 8.65 -17.28 -0.96
N ALA A 239 8.82 -16.14 -0.27
CA ALA A 239 7.92 -15.69 0.78
C ALA A 239 6.48 -15.49 0.26
N LEU A 240 6.31 -14.90 -0.92
CA LEU A 240 5.02 -14.74 -1.59
C LEU A 240 4.37 -16.06 -2.02
N PHE A 241 5.16 -17.03 -2.53
CA PHE A 241 4.67 -18.37 -2.82
C PHE A 241 4.23 -19.11 -1.56
N SER A 242 4.99 -18.98 -0.47
CA SER A 242 4.65 -19.57 0.83
C SER A 242 3.37 -18.97 1.43
N LEU A 243 3.15 -17.65 1.36
CA LEU A 243 1.85 -17.06 1.73
C LEU A 243 0.71 -17.66 0.90
N TYR A 244 0.86 -17.69 -0.42
CA TYR A 244 -0.17 -18.18 -1.36
C TYR A 244 -0.60 -19.61 -1.02
N ASP A 245 0.35 -20.52 -0.79
CA ASP A 245 0.03 -21.92 -0.48
C ASP A 245 -0.58 -22.13 0.93
N HIS A 246 -0.44 -21.17 1.85
CA HIS A 246 -1.09 -21.19 3.16
C HIS A 246 -2.47 -20.52 3.21
N ARG A 247 -2.97 -19.93 2.11
CA ARG A 247 -4.30 -19.28 2.06
C ARG A 247 -5.44 -20.24 2.44
N SER A 248 -6.52 -19.68 2.99
CA SER A 248 -7.70 -20.44 3.40
C SER A 248 -8.39 -21.18 2.23
N PRO A 249 -9.24 -22.19 2.51
CA PRO A 249 -10.06 -22.85 1.48
C PRO A 249 -11.04 -21.94 0.73
N ILE A 250 -11.23 -20.68 1.17
CA ILE A 250 -12.06 -19.67 0.50
C ILE A 250 -11.24 -18.52 -0.11
N GLY A 251 -9.91 -18.66 -0.20
CA GLY A 251 -9.01 -17.72 -0.90
C GLY A 251 -8.53 -16.53 -0.06
N LEU A 252 -8.97 -16.41 1.20
CA LEU A 252 -8.56 -15.34 2.12
C LEU A 252 -7.30 -15.70 2.91
N TYR A 253 -6.54 -14.68 3.30
CA TYR A 253 -5.38 -14.74 4.20
C TYR A 253 -5.80 -14.27 5.60
N GLY A 254 -5.12 -14.74 6.64
CA GLY A 254 -5.30 -14.22 7.98
C GLY A 254 -4.47 -12.97 8.21
N ASN A 255 -4.54 -12.42 9.42
CA ASN A 255 -3.77 -11.23 9.79
C ASN A 255 -2.35 -11.58 10.29
N HIS A 256 -2.19 -12.67 11.06
CA HIS A 256 -0.90 -13.13 11.57
C HIS A 256 -0.69 -14.65 11.43
N ILE A 257 0.53 -15.06 11.09
CA ILE A 257 0.94 -16.44 10.80
C ILE A 257 2.26 -16.80 11.51
N ASP A 258 2.37 -18.06 11.93
CA ASP A 258 3.60 -18.67 12.46
C ASP A 258 4.48 -19.15 11.29
N VAL A 259 5.64 -18.52 11.08
CA VAL A 259 6.52 -18.74 9.91
C VAL A 259 7.35 -20.02 9.97
N GLN A 260 7.36 -20.72 11.10
CA GLN A 260 8.02 -22.02 11.24
C GLN A 260 7.04 -23.19 11.00
N THR A 261 5.74 -22.97 11.17
CA THR A 261 4.71 -24.02 11.02
C THR A 261 3.66 -23.75 9.94
N GLY A 262 3.62 -22.54 9.37
CA GLY A 262 2.59 -22.13 8.40
C GLY A 262 1.19 -21.93 9.02
N ARG A 263 1.09 -21.88 10.35
CA ARG A 263 -0.18 -21.87 11.07
C ARG A 263 -0.67 -20.44 11.35
N TRP A 264 -1.84 -20.10 10.83
CA TRP A 264 -2.53 -18.84 11.15
C TRP A 264 -2.88 -18.73 12.63
N ILE A 265 -2.39 -17.66 13.25
CA ILE A 265 -2.57 -17.31 14.67
C ILE A 265 -3.73 -16.34 14.83
N ALA A 266 -3.75 -15.25 14.07
CA ALA A 266 -4.91 -14.37 13.93
C ALA A 266 -5.61 -14.67 12.61
N GLN A 267 -6.86 -15.16 12.70
CA GLN A 267 -7.63 -15.69 11.55
C GLN A 267 -8.70 -14.72 11.04
N ASP A 268 -8.64 -13.47 11.46
CA ASP A 268 -9.38 -12.37 10.84
C ASP A 268 -8.70 -11.96 9.54
N ALA A 269 -9.51 -11.66 8.52
CA ALA A 269 -9.13 -11.26 7.18
C ALA A 269 -9.77 -9.91 6.87
N GLY A 270 -8.94 -8.96 6.44
CA GLY A 270 -9.34 -7.63 5.98
C GLY A 270 -8.51 -7.23 4.75
N ILE A 271 -8.62 -5.96 4.36
CA ILE A 271 -7.67 -5.32 3.43
C ILE A 271 -6.80 -4.26 4.14
N GLY A 272 -6.99 -4.04 5.44
CA GLY A 272 -6.24 -3.09 6.25
C GLY A 272 -5.07 -3.70 7.01
N ALA A 273 -4.83 -3.13 8.20
CA ALA A 273 -3.60 -3.22 9.00
C ALA A 273 -2.98 -4.61 9.05
N GLY A 274 -1.82 -4.77 8.40
CA GLY A 274 -1.01 -6.00 8.43
C GLY A 274 -1.41 -7.03 7.35
N VAL A 275 -2.23 -6.63 6.38
CA VAL A 275 -2.56 -7.42 5.17
C VAL A 275 -2.48 -6.53 3.92
N ASP A 276 -3.06 -5.34 3.98
CA ASP A 276 -2.80 -4.16 3.13
C ASP A 276 -1.72 -4.31 2.02
N SER A 277 -0.44 -4.11 2.36
CA SER A 277 0.64 -3.94 1.38
C SER A 277 1.04 -5.24 0.66
N TYR A 278 0.59 -6.41 1.13
CA TYR A 278 0.72 -7.67 0.37
C TYR A 278 -0.11 -7.61 -0.93
N TYR A 279 -1.36 -7.14 -0.87
CA TYR A 279 -2.18 -7.01 -2.08
C TYR A 279 -1.66 -5.92 -3.02
N GLU A 280 -1.09 -4.86 -2.45
CA GLU A 280 -0.41 -3.79 -3.18
C GLU A 280 0.78 -4.34 -3.99
N TYR A 281 1.69 -5.08 -3.35
CA TYR A 281 2.91 -5.58 -3.96
C TYR A 281 2.65 -6.66 -5.01
N LEU A 282 1.53 -7.37 -4.93
CA LEU A 282 1.09 -8.26 -6.01
C LEU A 282 0.80 -7.49 -7.32
N ILE A 283 0.16 -6.31 -7.26
CA ILE A 283 -0.03 -5.46 -8.45
C ILE A 283 1.26 -4.71 -8.78
N LYS A 284 1.77 -3.88 -7.86
CA LYS A 284 2.92 -3.00 -8.12
C LYS A 284 4.15 -3.81 -8.57
N GLY A 285 4.38 -4.99 -7.98
CA GLY A 285 5.46 -5.92 -8.39
C GLY A 285 5.23 -6.61 -9.74
N SER A 286 3.97 -6.93 -10.09
CA SER A 286 3.67 -7.44 -11.44
C SER A 286 3.99 -6.42 -12.53
N LEU A 287 3.77 -5.14 -12.26
CA LEU A 287 4.02 -4.02 -13.17
C LEU A 287 5.52 -3.73 -13.28
N LEU A 288 6.21 -3.61 -12.15
CA LEU A 288 7.64 -3.28 -12.09
C LEU A 288 8.52 -4.34 -12.75
N LEU A 289 8.25 -5.62 -12.45
CA LEU A 289 9.14 -6.73 -12.83
C LEU A 289 8.71 -7.43 -14.14
N GLU A 290 7.52 -7.13 -14.68
CA GLU A 290 6.76 -7.92 -15.68
C GLU A 290 6.57 -9.39 -15.22
N GLN A 291 6.11 -9.55 -13.97
CA GLN A 291 5.79 -10.83 -13.33
C GLN A 291 4.27 -11.08 -13.37
N PRO A 292 3.68 -11.62 -14.46
CA PRO A 292 2.22 -11.78 -14.59
C PRO A 292 1.61 -12.76 -13.57
N ALA A 293 2.43 -13.59 -12.92
CA ALA A 293 1.99 -14.41 -11.80
C ALA A 293 1.51 -13.55 -10.62
N LEU A 294 2.18 -12.44 -10.28
CA LEU A 294 1.81 -11.62 -9.13
C LEU A 294 0.41 -10.99 -9.33
N MET A 295 0.15 -10.43 -10.52
CA MET A 295 -1.20 -9.97 -10.93
C MET A 295 -2.23 -11.11 -10.87
N ALA A 296 -1.86 -12.31 -11.33
CA ALA A 296 -2.74 -13.46 -11.33
C ALA A 296 -3.20 -13.87 -9.91
N THR A 297 -2.33 -13.78 -8.90
CA THR A 297 -2.72 -13.99 -7.48
C THR A 297 -3.48 -12.81 -6.89
N PHE A 298 -3.20 -11.57 -7.30
CA PHE A 298 -4.07 -10.45 -6.95
C PHE A 298 -5.51 -10.71 -7.42
N LEU A 299 -5.70 -11.15 -8.68
CA LEU A 299 -7.03 -11.42 -9.22
C LEU A 299 -7.75 -12.58 -8.52
N GLU A 300 -7.04 -13.66 -8.16
CA GLU A 300 -7.60 -14.75 -7.33
C GLU A 300 -8.01 -14.23 -5.93
N SER A 301 -7.24 -13.31 -5.35
CA SER A 301 -7.50 -12.72 -4.04
C SER A 301 -8.63 -11.69 -4.07
N LYS A 302 -8.68 -10.80 -5.08
CA LYS A 302 -9.74 -9.79 -5.31
C LYS A 302 -11.10 -10.46 -5.42
N ALA A 303 -11.20 -11.60 -6.12
CA ALA A 303 -12.43 -12.37 -6.22
C ALA A 303 -12.91 -12.92 -4.86
N ALA A 304 -12.00 -13.25 -3.93
CA ALA A 304 -12.36 -13.62 -2.56
C ALA A 304 -12.73 -12.38 -1.71
N ILE A 305 -11.99 -11.27 -1.85
CA ILE A 305 -12.25 -10.00 -1.16
C ILE A 305 -13.64 -9.45 -1.51
N ASP A 306 -13.98 -9.36 -2.80
CA ASP A 306 -15.29 -8.87 -3.25
C ASP A 306 -16.44 -9.80 -2.83
N ARG A 307 -16.18 -11.12 -2.75
CA ARG A 307 -17.18 -12.12 -2.33
C ARG A 307 -17.44 -12.12 -0.83
N TYR A 308 -16.41 -11.90 -0.01
CA TYR A 308 -16.49 -12.12 1.44
C TYR A 308 -16.36 -10.86 2.27
N LEU A 309 -15.48 -9.91 1.91
CA LEU A 309 -15.19 -8.71 2.70
C LEU A 309 -16.06 -7.52 2.25
N LYS A 310 -16.37 -7.39 0.96
CA LYS A 310 -17.09 -6.21 0.44
C LYS A 310 -18.56 -6.15 0.91
N ARG A 311 -18.99 -4.99 1.40
CA ARG A 311 -20.39 -4.67 1.77
C ARG A 311 -20.71 -3.29 1.22
N ASP A 312 -21.57 -3.25 0.21
CA ASP A 312 -21.80 -2.07 -0.64
C ASP A 312 -20.47 -1.51 -1.17
N ASP A 313 -20.05 -0.32 -0.75
CA ASP A 313 -18.76 0.28 -1.10
C ASP A 313 -17.76 0.37 0.08
N TRP A 314 -18.00 -0.41 1.14
CA TRP A 314 -17.07 -0.68 2.24
C TRP A 314 -16.45 -2.07 2.12
N TYR A 315 -15.32 -2.28 2.79
CA TYR A 315 -14.74 -3.59 3.04
C TYR A 315 -14.68 -3.81 4.55
N VAL A 316 -15.14 -4.97 5.03
CA VAL A 316 -15.23 -5.28 6.47
C VAL A 316 -14.50 -6.57 6.81
N TRP A 317 -14.06 -6.68 8.06
CA TRP A 317 -13.23 -7.80 8.51
C TRP A 317 -14.07 -9.05 8.76
N VAL A 318 -13.56 -10.19 8.30
CA VAL A 318 -14.24 -11.49 8.37
C VAL A 318 -13.31 -12.60 8.84
N SER A 319 -13.87 -13.69 9.38
CA SER A 319 -13.10 -14.91 9.64
C SER A 319 -12.62 -15.54 8.32
N MET A 320 -11.30 -15.64 8.12
CA MET A 320 -10.66 -16.10 6.89
C MET A 320 -11.13 -17.49 6.43
N THR A 321 -11.60 -18.35 7.35
CA THR A 321 -12.03 -19.73 7.03
C THR A 321 -13.51 -19.87 6.73
N LYS A 322 -14.33 -18.84 7.03
CA LYS A 322 -15.80 -18.90 6.96
C LYS A 322 -16.45 -17.76 6.18
N GLY A 323 -15.76 -16.63 5.99
CA GLY A 323 -16.35 -15.41 5.43
C GLY A 323 -17.40 -14.74 6.34
N GLN A 324 -17.50 -15.18 7.60
CA GLN A 324 -18.39 -14.58 8.59
C GLN A 324 -17.80 -13.27 9.10
N LEU A 325 -18.58 -12.19 9.10
CA LEU A 325 -18.25 -10.89 9.70
C LEU A 325 -17.71 -11.04 11.14
N THR A 326 -16.57 -10.43 11.42
CA THR A 326 -15.98 -10.35 12.76
C THR A 326 -15.90 -8.93 13.28
N LEU A 327 -15.51 -7.94 12.45
CA LEU A 327 -15.59 -6.51 12.79
C LEU A 327 -16.18 -5.69 11.64
N PRO A 328 -17.32 -4.98 11.83
CA PRO A 328 -17.92 -4.09 10.84
C PRO A 328 -17.28 -2.69 10.90
N VAL A 329 -15.96 -2.63 10.81
CA VAL A 329 -15.18 -1.39 10.88
C VAL A 329 -14.47 -1.15 9.55
N PHE A 330 -14.27 0.12 9.24
CA PHE A 330 -13.26 0.60 8.29
C PHE A 330 -12.02 1.01 9.09
N GLN A 331 -10.82 0.79 8.54
CA GLN A 331 -9.57 1.31 9.09
C GLN A 331 -8.97 2.38 8.19
N SER A 332 -8.32 3.39 8.77
CA SER A 332 -7.61 4.45 8.04
C SER A 332 -6.71 3.91 6.91
N LEU A 333 -5.90 2.91 7.22
CA LEU A 333 -5.01 2.16 6.30
C LEU A 333 -5.72 1.57 5.07
N GLU A 334 -7.02 1.22 5.16
CA GLU A 334 -7.79 0.66 4.03
C GLU A 334 -8.06 1.72 2.94
N ALA A 335 -7.70 2.98 3.19
CA ALA A 335 -7.82 4.07 2.25
C ALA A 335 -6.85 4.03 1.06
N TYR A 336 -5.84 3.14 1.03
CA TYR A 336 -5.00 2.88 -0.16
C TYR A 336 -5.77 2.18 -1.29
N TRP A 337 -6.86 1.49 -0.95
CA TRP A 337 -7.52 0.54 -1.85
C TRP A 337 -8.12 1.17 -3.12
N PRO A 338 -8.74 2.37 -3.09
CA PRO A 338 -9.13 3.09 -4.32
C PRO A 338 -7.95 3.40 -5.26
N GLY A 339 -6.76 3.71 -4.74
CA GLY A 339 -5.55 3.90 -5.53
C GLY A 339 -5.11 2.61 -6.21
N LEU A 340 -5.13 1.50 -5.47
CA LEU A 340 -4.85 0.16 -6.01
C LEU A 340 -5.88 -0.28 -7.06
N LEU A 341 -7.17 -0.02 -6.82
CA LEU A 341 -8.26 -0.22 -7.79
C LEU A 341 -8.05 0.64 -9.05
N SER A 342 -7.56 1.87 -8.90
CA SER A 342 -7.25 2.77 -10.03
C SER A 342 -6.05 2.27 -10.85
N LEU A 343 -5.00 1.76 -10.20
CA LEU A 343 -3.85 1.11 -10.84
C LEU A 343 -4.24 -0.16 -11.61
N TYR A 344 -5.22 -0.91 -11.09
CA TYR A 344 -5.83 -2.06 -11.78
C TYR A 344 -6.75 -1.64 -12.94
N GLY A 345 -7.32 -0.43 -12.91
CA GLY A 345 -8.22 0.12 -13.93
C GLY A 345 -9.70 0.18 -13.54
N SER A 346 -10.07 -0.27 -12.34
CA SER A 346 -11.44 -0.25 -11.80
C SER A 346 -11.83 1.14 -11.24
N THR A 347 -11.69 2.19 -12.05
CA THR A 347 -11.86 3.60 -11.62
C THR A 347 -13.28 3.91 -11.10
N THR A 348 -14.32 3.29 -11.68
CA THR A 348 -15.72 3.43 -11.23
C THR A 348 -15.99 2.71 -9.90
N GLU A 349 -15.18 1.71 -9.54
CA GLU A 349 -15.22 1.10 -8.21
C GLU A 349 -14.44 1.95 -7.21
N ALA A 350 -13.23 2.37 -7.58
CA ALA A 350 -12.36 3.25 -6.80
C ALA A 350 -13.09 4.54 -6.38
N LEU A 351 -13.76 5.23 -7.31
CA LEU A 351 -14.45 6.49 -7.01
C LEU A 351 -15.57 6.32 -5.96
N ARG A 352 -16.31 5.21 -6.00
CA ARG A 352 -17.40 4.96 -5.03
C ARG A 352 -16.87 4.64 -3.63
N VAL A 353 -15.85 3.78 -3.55
CA VAL A 353 -15.16 3.47 -2.28
C VAL A 353 -14.50 4.73 -1.71
N LEU A 354 -13.84 5.53 -2.56
CA LEU A 354 -13.24 6.81 -2.18
C LEU A 354 -14.30 7.81 -1.67
N HIS A 355 -15.49 7.89 -2.29
CA HIS A 355 -16.58 8.74 -1.77
C HIS A 355 -17.00 8.35 -0.34
N SER A 356 -17.07 7.06 -0.01
CA SER A 356 -17.38 6.61 1.36
C SER A 356 -16.31 7.03 2.36
N TYR A 357 -15.03 6.91 2.01
CA TYR A 357 -13.92 7.34 2.88
C TYR A 357 -13.84 8.89 2.98
N GLN A 358 -14.14 9.59 1.89
CA GLN A 358 -14.19 11.05 1.80
C GLN A 358 -15.34 11.65 2.63
N ALA A 359 -16.44 10.91 2.84
CA ALA A 359 -17.51 11.30 3.75
C ALA A 359 -17.02 11.33 5.22
N VAL A 360 -16.21 10.36 5.65
CA VAL A 360 -15.59 10.35 6.98
C VAL A 360 -14.62 11.51 7.14
N TRP A 361 -13.80 11.80 6.12
CA TRP A 361 -12.94 13.00 6.12
C TRP A 361 -13.76 14.30 6.22
N ARG A 362 -14.92 14.39 5.55
CA ARG A 362 -15.83 15.55 5.68
C ARG A 362 -16.52 15.64 7.06
N GLN A 363 -16.63 14.55 7.80
CA GLN A 363 -17.23 14.50 9.14
C GLN A 363 -16.26 14.95 10.24
N TYR A 364 -14.98 14.58 10.13
CA TYR A 364 -13.97 14.79 11.19
C TYR A 364 -12.73 15.60 10.76
N GLY A 365 -12.67 16.06 9.51
CA GLY A 365 -11.46 16.63 8.92
C GLY A 365 -10.32 15.62 8.68
N PHE A 366 -10.49 14.36 9.06
CA PHE A 366 -9.47 13.31 9.05
C PHE A 366 -10.12 11.92 9.01
N LEU A 367 -9.34 10.85 8.80
CA LEU A 367 -9.77 9.47 9.07
C LEU A 367 -9.33 9.04 10.47
N PRO A 368 -10.22 8.60 11.38
CA PRO A 368 -9.81 7.90 12.58
C PRO A 368 -9.22 6.52 12.23
N GLU A 369 -8.29 5.99 13.03
CA GLU A 369 -7.71 4.66 12.83
C GLU A 369 -8.77 3.56 12.66
N PHE A 370 -9.87 3.64 13.40
CA PHE A 370 -11.05 2.80 13.21
C PHE A 370 -12.32 3.67 13.09
N TYR A 371 -13.18 3.34 12.15
CA TYR A 371 -14.53 3.91 11.99
C TYR A 371 -15.58 2.81 12.03
N ASN A 372 -16.57 2.96 12.92
CA ASN A 372 -17.64 2.00 13.14
C ASN A 372 -18.76 2.23 12.13
N ILE A 373 -18.77 1.45 11.04
CA ILE A 373 -19.68 1.65 9.90
C ILE A 373 -21.17 1.58 10.34
N PRO A 374 -21.61 0.65 11.21
CA PRO A 374 -22.96 0.64 11.77
C PRO A 374 -23.40 1.84 12.60
N THR A 375 -22.50 2.54 13.32
CA THR A 375 -22.89 3.70 14.16
C THR A 375 -22.58 5.05 13.52
N GLY A 376 -21.67 5.09 12.55
CA GLY A 376 -21.22 6.34 11.92
C GLY A 376 -20.22 7.13 12.77
N GLU A 377 -19.49 6.45 13.65
CA GLU A 377 -18.64 7.06 14.68
C GLU A 377 -17.19 6.56 14.62
N ALA A 378 -16.23 7.41 14.98
CA ALA A 378 -14.86 6.98 15.30
C ALA A 378 -14.86 5.93 16.43
N GLY A 379 -14.03 4.89 16.29
CA GLY A 379 -13.93 3.80 17.26
C GLY A 379 -13.32 4.27 18.58
N THR A 380 -13.88 3.81 19.70
CA THR A 380 -13.38 4.15 21.05
C THR A 380 -11.92 3.73 21.24
N ASN A 381 -11.09 4.64 21.73
CA ASN A 381 -9.63 4.50 21.85
C ASN A 381 -8.92 4.24 20.50
N ARG A 382 -9.55 4.63 19.38
CA ARG A 382 -9.08 4.52 17.99
C ARG A 382 -9.48 5.74 17.15
N GLU A 383 -9.70 6.87 17.82
CA GLU A 383 -10.09 8.14 17.24
C GLU A 383 -8.90 8.95 16.70
N ASN A 384 -7.68 8.40 16.71
CA ASN A 384 -6.46 9.09 16.28
C ASN A 384 -6.26 9.05 14.76
N TYR A 385 -5.45 9.98 14.24
CA TYR A 385 -4.97 10.07 12.86
C TYR A 385 -3.49 10.49 12.88
N PRO A 386 -2.54 9.56 12.67
CA PRO A 386 -1.10 9.84 12.72
C PRO A 386 -0.55 10.43 11.41
N LEU A 387 -1.27 11.38 10.79
CA LEU A 387 -0.85 12.09 9.55
C LEU A 387 -0.71 11.21 8.29
N ARG A 388 -1.45 10.10 8.24
CA ARG A 388 -1.33 9.04 7.24
C ARG A 388 -1.64 9.45 5.79
N PRO A 389 -1.01 8.80 4.79
CA PRO A 389 -1.10 9.19 3.38
C PRO A 389 -2.18 8.48 2.54
N GLU A 390 -2.78 7.38 3.01
CA GLU A 390 -3.31 6.36 2.10
C GLU A 390 -4.52 6.86 1.28
N LEU A 391 -5.38 7.70 1.89
CA LEU A 391 -6.48 8.34 1.14
C LEU A 391 -5.96 9.38 0.13
N ILE A 392 -4.81 10.00 0.39
CA ILE A 392 -4.16 10.99 -0.49
C ILE A 392 -3.47 10.28 -1.66
N GLU A 393 -2.80 9.13 -1.43
CA GLU A 393 -2.33 8.23 -2.50
C GLU A 393 -3.49 7.90 -3.44
N SER A 394 -4.63 7.46 -2.87
CA SER A 394 -5.85 7.13 -3.61
C SER A 394 -6.41 8.29 -4.43
N VAL A 395 -6.50 9.49 -3.85
CA VAL A 395 -6.93 10.70 -4.56
C VAL A 395 -5.98 11.04 -5.71
N MET A 396 -4.66 10.92 -5.50
CA MET A 396 -3.63 11.16 -6.50
C MET A 396 -3.77 10.18 -7.67
N TYR A 397 -3.77 8.86 -7.42
CA TYR A 397 -3.90 7.86 -8.49
C TYR A 397 -5.22 7.97 -9.25
N LEU A 398 -6.35 8.13 -8.56
CA LEU A 398 -7.64 8.25 -9.24
C LEU A 398 -7.73 9.55 -10.06
N TYR A 399 -7.14 10.66 -9.59
CA TYR A 399 -7.06 11.90 -10.38
C TYR A 399 -6.20 11.70 -11.62
N ARG A 400 -5.04 11.02 -11.51
CA ARG A 400 -4.19 10.70 -12.67
C ARG A 400 -4.87 9.78 -13.68
N ALA A 401 -5.79 8.90 -13.23
CA ALA A 401 -6.56 8.01 -14.09
C ALA A 401 -7.80 8.64 -14.74
N THR A 402 -8.44 9.63 -14.09
CA THR A 402 -9.75 10.19 -14.51
C THR A 402 -9.72 11.66 -14.97
N GLY A 403 -8.82 12.46 -14.41
CA GLY A 403 -8.81 13.92 -14.58
C GLY A 403 -9.94 14.68 -13.87
N ASP A 404 -10.74 14.03 -13.00
CA ASP A 404 -11.90 14.64 -12.37
C ASP A 404 -11.52 15.75 -11.35
N PRO A 405 -11.93 17.02 -11.55
CA PRO A 405 -11.61 18.11 -10.63
C PRO A 405 -12.27 17.97 -9.24
N PHE A 406 -13.24 17.08 -9.03
CA PHE A 406 -13.69 16.72 -7.68
C PHE A 406 -12.52 16.25 -6.81
N LEU A 407 -11.60 15.46 -7.37
CA LEU A 407 -10.48 14.88 -6.63
C LEU A 407 -9.44 15.95 -6.21
N LEU A 408 -9.34 17.03 -6.97
CA LEU A 408 -8.57 18.22 -6.58
C LEU A 408 -9.22 18.96 -5.40
N GLU A 409 -10.56 19.01 -5.34
CA GLU A 409 -11.29 19.52 -4.17
C GLU A 409 -11.10 18.64 -2.94
N VAL A 410 -11.09 17.31 -3.10
CA VAL A 410 -10.79 16.39 -2.00
C VAL A 410 -9.38 16.65 -1.45
N GLY A 411 -8.36 16.75 -2.33
CA GLY A 411 -6.99 17.05 -1.93
C GLY A 411 -6.81 18.44 -1.31
N GLU A 412 -7.52 19.47 -1.78
CA GLU A 412 -7.48 20.80 -1.16
C GLU A 412 -8.10 20.78 0.24
N ASN A 413 -9.24 20.10 0.42
CA ASN A 413 -9.84 19.93 1.75
C ASN A 413 -8.88 19.20 2.72
N MET A 414 -8.14 18.19 2.26
CA MET A 414 -7.12 17.50 3.06
C MET A 414 -5.97 18.43 3.46
N LEU A 415 -5.47 19.23 2.51
CA LEU A 415 -4.44 20.24 2.75
C LEU A 415 -4.90 21.27 3.80
N GLU A 416 -6.14 21.75 3.74
CA GLU A 416 -6.69 22.66 4.75
C GLU A 416 -6.82 21.99 6.14
N SER A 417 -7.30 20.75 6.22
CA SER A 417 -7.43 20.03 7.51
C SER A 417 -6.08 19.91 8.23
N ILE A 418 -5.03 19.53 7.50
CA ILE A 418 -3.67 19.36 8.02
C ILE A 418 -3.05 20.73 8.39
N GLU A 419 -3.15 21.74 7.52
CA GLU A 419 -2.67 23.10 7.82
C GLU A 419 -3.37 23.72 9.04
N HIS A 420 -4.67 23.44 9.23
CA HIS A 420 -5.46 24.01 10.32
C HIS A 420 -5.23 23.31 11.66
N SER A 421 -5.21 21.97 11.68
CA SER A 421 -5.32 21.20 12.93
C SER A 421 -4.06 20.46 13.33
N ALA A 422 -3.23 20.04 12.38
CA ALA A 422 -1.99 19.31 12.68
C ALA A 422 -0.78 20.23 12.84
N LYS A 423 -0.80 21.43 12.24
CA LYS A 423 0.36 22.34 12.22
C LYS A 423 0.78 22.80 13.62
N THR A 424 2.08 22.86 13.85
CA THR A 424 2.70 23.33 15.10
C THR A 424 3.82 24.35 14.82
N ALA A 425 4.44 24.87 15.88
CA ALA A 425 5.62 25.75 15.76
C ALA A 425 6.86 25.06 15.15
N CYS A 426 6.98 23.73 15.29
CA CYS A 426 8.18 22.97 14.94
C CYS A 426 7.95 21.88 13.88
N GLY A 427 6.71 21.52 13.56
CA GLY A 427 6.37 20.51 12.54
C GLY A 427 4.86 20.36 12.39
N TYR A 428 4.39 19.11 12.23
CA TYR A 428 2.98 18.74 12.24
C TYR A 428 2.77 17.59 13.23
N ALA A 429 1.79 17.71 14.10
CA ALA A 429 1.45 16.77 15.15
C ALA A 429 0.37 15.77 14.70
N THR A 430 0.56 14.51 15.07
CA THR A 430 -0.50 13.49 15.11
C THR A 430 -1.76 14.05 15.76
N ILE A 431 -2.93 13.79 15.18
CA ILE A 431 -4.21 14.11 15.80
C ILE A 431 -4.58 12.93 16.70
N ARG A 432 -4.52 13.09 18.02
CA ARG A 432 -4.89 12.06 19.00
C ARG A 432 -6.37 11.71 18.98
N ASN A 433 -7.23 12.67 18.65
CA ASN A 433 -8.67 12.46 18.61
C ASN A 433 -9.31 13.40 17.57
N VAL A 434 -9.81 12.83 16.46
CA VAL A 434 -10.38 13.57 15.31
C VAL A 434 -11.73 14.24 15.60
N GLN A 435 -12.34 14.01 16.77
CA GLN A 435 -13.56 14.73 17.18
C GLN A 435 -13.25 16.05 17.88
N SER A 436 -12.14 16.09 18.63
CA SER A 436 -11.70 17.25 19.43
C SER A 436 -10.50 18.00 18.81
N HIS A 437 -9.90 17.44 17.76
CA HIS A 437 -8.66 17.92 17.12
C HIS A 437 -7.50 18.05 18.12
N GLN A 438 -7.50 17.25 19.21
CA GLN A 438 -6.40 17.21 20.16
C GLN A 438 -5.12 16.72 19.46
N GLN A 439 -4.04 17.47 19.58
CA GLN A 439 -2.71 17.11 19.06
C GLN A 439 -1.95 16.17 20.01
N GLU A 440 -1.05 15.38 19.44
CA GLU A 440 -0.10 14.51 20.12
C GLU A 440 1.32 14.70 19.58
N ASP A 441 2.30 14.55 20.46
CA ASP A 441 3.68 14.99 20.26
C ASP A 441 4.54 14.01 19.44
N ARG A 442 4.05 13.68 18.23
CA ARG A 442 4.75 12.83 17.27
C ARG A 442 4.46 13.25 15.83
N MET A 443 5.51 13.33 15.01
CA MET A 443 5.48 13.47 13.56
C MET A 443 6.22 12.29 12.94
N GLU A 444 5.48 11.37 12.34
CA GLU A 444 6.04 10.15 11.74
C GLU A 444 6.77 10.46 10.42
N SER A 445 7.79 9.67 10.08
CA SER A 445 8.65 9.95 8.92
C SER A 445 7.87 9.98 7.60
N PHE A 446 6.84 9.12 7.47
CA PHE A 446 5.96 9.03 6.31
C PHE A 446 5.14 10.30 6.02
N PHE A 447 5.01 11.24 6.98
CA PHE A 447 4.40 12.53 6.67
C PHE A 447 5.21 13.31 5.63
N LEU A 448 6.55 13.22 5.72
CA LEU A 448 7.49 13.83 4.79
C LEU A 448 7.73 12.95 3.55
N ALA A 449 7.77 11.62 3.69
CA ALA A 449 7.97 10.73 2.54
C ALA A 449 6.71 10.55 1.68
N GLU A 450 5.51 10.56 2.26
CA GLU A 450 4.29 10.15 1.56
C GLU A 450 3.23 11.24 1.50
N THR A 451 2.71 11.68 2.65
CA THR A 451 1.54 12.58 2.73
C THR A 451 1.78 13.87 1.96
N THR A 452 2.95 14.48 2.14
CA THR A 452 3.35 15.68 1.39
C THR A 452 3.77 15.37 -0.05
N LYS A 453 4.36 14.20 -0.34
CA LYS A 453 4.74 13.78 -1.70
C LYS A 453 3.52 13.56 -2.60
N TYR A 454 2.51 12.83 -2.13
CA TYR A 454 1.28 12.59 -2.89
C TYR A 454 0.41 13.85 -3.06
N LEU A 455 0.29 14.71 -2.04
CA LEU A 455 -0.34 16.03 -2.19
C LEU A 455 0.40 16.89 -3.23
N TYR A 456 1.73 16.88 -3.24
CA TYR A 456 2.52 17.64 -4.22
C TYR A 456 2.31 17.10 -5.64
N LEU A 457 2.33 15.78 -5.82
CA LEU A 457 2.10 15.13 -7.11
C LEU A 457 0.67 15.27 -7.63
N LEU A 458 -0.34 15.39 -6.76
CA LEU A 458 -1.71 15.73 -7.14
C LEU A 458 -1.79 17.13 -7.79
N PHE A 459 -1.09 18.11 -7.21
CA PHE A 459 -1.10 19.50 -7.69
C PHE A 459 -0.01 19.84 -8.73
N ASP A 460 0.94 18.93 -8.99
CA ASP A 460 1.99 19.07 -10.02
C ASP A 460 1.80 18.07 -11.18
N PRO A 461 0.73 18.14 -11.99
CA PRO A 461 0.47 17.18 -13.08
C PRO A 461 1.55 17.17 -14.18
N SER A 462 2.47 18.16 -14.16
CA SER A 462 3.65 18.25 -15.01
C SER A 462 4.94 17.62 -14.43
N ASN A 463 4.87 17.00 -13.25
CA ASN A 463 6.04 16.37 -12.61
C ASN A 463 6.65 15.25 -13.47
N PHE A 464 7.96 15.03 -13.40
CA PHE A 464 8.64 14.02 -14.21
C PHE A 464 8.19 12.58 -13.89
N LEU A 465 7.77 12.32 -12.64
CA LEU A 465 7.21 11.02 -12.24
C LEU A 465 5.90 10.68 -12.99
N HIS A 466 5.18 11.69 -13.47
CA HIS A 466 3.94 11.54 -14.24
C HIS A 466 4.15 11.24 -15.73
N ASN A 467 5.39 11.06 -16.18
CA ASN A 467 5.71 10.64 -17.54
C ASN A 467 5.04 9.28 -17.86
N SER A 468 4.38 9.20 -19.02
CA SER A 468 3.48 8.11 -19.42
C SER A 468 4.10 7.11 -20.42
N GLY A 469 5.42 7.17 -20.65
CA GLY A 469 6.08 6.45 -21.76
C GLY A 469 6.42 7.33 -22.96
N GLY A 470 6.17 8.63 -22.90
CA GLY A 470 6.24 9.53 -24.07
C GLY A 470 7.65 10.02 -24.42
N PHE A 471 8.57 10.01 -23.47
CA PHE A 471 9.97 10.39 -23.64
C PHE A 471 10.85 9.68 -22.60
N GLY A 472 12.17 9.69 -22.80
CA GLY A 472 13.14 9.15 -21.85
C GLY A 472 14.54 9.69 -22.13
N SER A 473 15.43 9.62 -21.14
CA SER A 473 16.81 10.11 -21.23
C SER A 473 17.77 8.99 -21.61
N VAL A 474 18.74 9.26 -22.48
CA VAL A 474 19.81 8.32 -22.83
C VAL A 474 21.05 8.61 -21.99
N VAL A 475 21.40 7.68 -21.10
CA VAL A 475 22.60 7.74 -20.26
C VAL A 475 23.69 6.83 -20.80
N ARG A 476 24.94 7.10 -20.42
CA ARG A 476 26.09 6.24 -20.72
C ARG A 476 26.59 5.59 -19.44
N THR A 477 26.19 4.35 -19.21
CA THR A 477 26.74 3.55 -18.12
C THR A 477 28.07 2.95 -18.56
N THR A 478 29.10 3.06 -17.73
CA THR A 478 30.45 2.52 -17.97
C THR A 478 30.80 1.56 -16.84
N VAL A 479 30.77 0.26 -17.15
CA VAL A 479 31.03 -0.80 -16.16
C VAL A 479 32.43 -1.38 -16.40
N ALA A 480 33.11 -1.75 -15.30
CA ALA A 480 34.40 -2.41 -15.34
C ALA A 480 34.21 -3.93 -15.52
N ASN A 481 34.56 -4.45 -16.70
CA ASN A 481 34.65 -5.88 -16.92
C ASN A 481 35.82 -6.46 -16.10
N GLY A 482 35.67 -7.68 -15.59
CA GLY A 482 36.66 -8.32 -14.70
C GLY A 482 38.08 -8.49 -15.28
N GLU A 483 38.24 -8.31 -16.58
CA GLU A 483 39.52 -8.33 -17.31
C GLU A 483 40.27 -6.98 -17.29
N GLY A 484 39.75 -5.96 -16.58
CA GLY A 484 40.35 -4.61 -16.54
C GLY A 484 40.05 -3.76 -17.78
N THR A 485 39.09 -4.18 -18.61
CA THR A 485 38.50 -3.37 -19.68
C THR A 485 37.22 -2.71 -19.18
N SER A 486 36.86 -1.54 -19.73
CA SER A 486 35.59 -0.86 -19.40
C SER A 486 34.70 -0.84 -20.63
N GLU A 487 33.47 -1.32 -20.49
CA GLU A 487 32.47 -1.23 -21.56
C GLU A 487 31.48 -0.10 -21.26
N THR A 488 31.33 0.84 -22.19
CA THR A 488 30.33 1.91 -22.10
C THR A 488 29.09 1.55 -22.92
N ARG A 489 27.99 1.20 -22.25
CA ARG A 489 26.69 0.93 -22.88
C ARG A 489 25.79 2.17 -22.81
N GLN A 490 24.81 2.26 -23.70
CA GLN A 490 23.76 3.27 -23.65
C GLN A 490 22.50 2.66 -23.05
N CYS A 491 21.94 3.32 -22.04
CA CYS A 491 20.67 2.93 -21.44
C CYS A 491 19.64 4.05 -21.59
N VAL A 492 18.37 3.66 -21.75
CA VAL A 492 17.23 4.58 -21.65
C VAL A 492 16.71 4.50 -20.22
N VAL A 493 16.56 5.66 -19.57
CA VAL A 493 16.07 5.81 -18.20
C VAL A 493 15.06 6.95 -18.12
N GLY A 494 14.29 7.03 -17.04
CA GLY A 494 13.25 8.04 -16.86
C GLY A 494 12.16 7.98 -17.93
N GLY A 495 11.92 6.79 -18.49
CA GLY A 495 10.95 6.55 -19.57
C GLY A 495 9.50 6.79 -19.16
N GLY A 496 9.24 6.88 -17.85
CA GLY A 496 7.90 7.01 -17.29
C GLY A 496 7.31 5.68 -16.84
N GLY A 497 6.12 5.74 -16.24
CA GLY A 497 5.52 4.58 -15.57
C GLY A 497 6.27 4.18 -14.29
N TYR A 498 6.76 5.16 -13.53
CA TYR A 498 7.39 4.93 -12.23
C TYR A 498 6.44 4.16 -11.29
N ILE A 499 6.99 3.16 -10.59
CA ILE A 499 6.26 2.37 -9.60
C ILE A 499 6.73 2.81 -8.22
N PHE A 500 5.80 3.32 -7.43
CA PHE A 500 6.03 3.68 -6.03
C PHE A 500 5.99 2.41 -5.17
N ASN A 501 6.78 2.31 -4.11
CA ASN A 501 6.54 1.29 -3.09
C ASN A 501 5.40 1.72 -2.13
N THR A 502 5.24 0.99 -1.01
CA THR A 502 4.21 1.29 0.01
C THR A 502 4.57 2.49 0.90
N GLU A 503 5.82 2.95 0.84
CA GLU A 503 6.34 4.14 1.54
C GLU A 503 6.55 5.31 0.53
N ALA A 504 5.76 5.32 -0.54
CA ALA A 504 5.81 6.25 -1.66
C ALA A 504 7.19 6.43 -2.34
N HIS A 505 8.12 5.49 -2.28
CA HIS A 505 9.42 5.61 -2.94
C HIS A 505 9.35 5.22 -4.44
N PRO A 506 9.53 6.15 -5.40
CA PRO A 506 9.41 5.85 -6.83
C PRO A 506 10.63 5.11 -7.39
N ILE A 507 10.36 4.04 -8.14
CA ILE A 507 11.32 3.18 -8.83
C ILE A 507 11.11 3.34 -10.35
N ASP A 508 12.19 3.52 -11.13
CA ASP A 508 12.17 3.60 -12.60
C ASP A 508 12.35 2.20 -13.23
N PRO A 509 11.31 1.58 -13.84
CA PRO A 509 11.44 0.27 -14.46
C PRO A 509 12.46 0.22 -15.60
N MET A 510 12.76 1.34 -16.25
CA MET A 510 13.72 1.38 -17.36
C MET A 510 15.17 1.29 -16.87
N ALA A 511 15.47 1.83 -15.68
CA ALA A 511 16.75 1.64 -15.02
C ALA A 511 16.98 0.16 -14.61
N LEU A 512 15.94 -0.55 -14.17
CA LEU A 512 16.01 -1.99 -13.91
C LEU A 512 16.29 -2.76 -15.22
N ARG A 513 15.55 -2.48 -16.30
CA ARG A 513 15.76 -3.12 -17.61
C ARG A 513 17.14 -2.84 -18.22
N CYS A 514 17.74 -1.67 -17.95
CA CYS A 514 19.13 -1.36 -18.30
C CYS A 514 20.11 -2.36 -17.65
N CYS A 515 19.99 -2.57 -16.34
CA CYS A 515 20.90 -3.44 -15.59
C CYS A 515 20.63 -4.93 -15.81
N GLU A 516 19.37 -5.34 -16.03
CA GLU A 516 19.06 -6.68 -16.54
C GLU A 516 19.77 -6.98 -17.86
N ALA A 517 19.74 -6.04 -18.82
CA ALA A 517 20.44 -6.19 -20.09
C ALA A 517 21.97 -6.12 -19.94
N HIS A 518 22.48 -5.59 -18.83
CA HIS A 518 23.88 -5.71 -18.45
C HIS A 518 24.20 -7.14 -17.98
N HIS A 519 23.48 -7.61 -16.96
CA HIS A 519 23.75 -8.85 -16.23
C HIS A 519 23.32 -10.12 -16.97
N ALA A 520 22.34 -10.04 -17.87
CA ALA A 520 21.88 -11.19 -18.67
C ALA A 520 23.01 -11.81 -19.54
N ASN A 521 24.00 -11.02 -19.96
CA ASN A 521 25.18 -11.53 -20.67
C ASN A 521 26.09 -12.39 -19.78
N ILE A 522 25.98 -12.29 -18.44
CA ILE A 522 26.77 -13.09 -17.48
C ILE A 522 26.14 -14.48 -17.28
N PHE A 523 24.82 -14.60 -17.52
CA PHE A 523 24.09 -15.88 -17.47
C PHE A 523 23.92 -16.56 -18.85
N ALA A 524 24.41 -15.93 -19.93
CA ALA A 524 24.29 -16.46 -21.29
C ALA A 524 25.30 -17.58 -21.62
N ASP A 525 26.43 -17.65 -20.89
CA ASP A 525 27.56 -18.56 -21.16
C ASP A 525 27.53 -19.86 -20.33
N VAL A 526 26.33 -20.35 -19.97
CA VAL A 526 26.14 -21.69 -19.41
C VAL A 526 25.85 -22.70 -20.52
N ASP A 527 26.91 -23.36 -21.00
CA ASP A 527 26.90 -24.50 -21.93
C ASP A 527 26.21 -24.29 -23.30
N ALA A 528 26.82 -23.45 -24.14
CA ALA A 528 26.50 -23.37 -25.57
C ALA A 528 26.82 -24.67 -26.39
N ASP A 529 27.42 -25.69 -25.76
CA ASP A 529 27.94 -26.91 -26.39
C ASP A 529 27.05 -28.17 -26.22
N GLN A 530 25.84 -28.04 -25.64
CA GLN A 530 24.83 -29.11 -25.63
C GLN A 530 23.54 -28.70 -26.34
N ALA A 531 23.41 -29.12 -27.60
CA ALA A 531 22.35 -28.72 -28.50
C ALA A 531 20.94 -29.21 -28.08
N ASN A 532 20.21 -28.36 -27.35
CA ASN A 532 18.75 -28.32 -27.34
C ASN A 532 18.29 -26.90 -27.71
N PRO A 533 17.23 -26.73 -28.52
CA PRO A 533 16.77 -25.41 -28.92
C PRO A 533 16.16 -24.64 -27.74
N PRO A 534 16.32 -23.32 -27.66
CA PRO A 534 15.77 -22.52 -26.58
C PRO A 534 14.24 -22.60 -26.56
N SER A 535 13.65 -22.79 -25.38
CA SER A 535 12.19 -22.82 -25.22
C SER A 535 11.63 -21.39 -25.34
N HIS A 536 11.26 -21.00 -26.56
CA HIS A 536 10.76 -19.67 -26.86
C HIS A 536 9.55 -19.28 -25.98
N ARG A 537 9.69 -18.20 -25.22
CA ARG A 537 8.58 -17.56 -24.47
C ARG A 537 7.57 -16.98 -25.47
N GLY A 538 6.43 -17.66 -25.62
CA GLY A 538 5.22 -17.10 -26.24
C GLY A 538 4.92 -17.59 -27.65
N GLU A 539 4.09 -18.64 -27.75
CA GLU A 539 3.21 -18.85 -28.90
C GLU A 539 1.92 -19.53 -28.41
N LEU A 540 0.75 -18.92 -28.67
CA LEU A 540 -0.56 -19.49 -28.30
C LEU A 540 -1.16 -20.25 -29.49
N TYR A 541 -1.71 -21.43 -29.20
CA TYR A 541 -2.63 -22.21 -30.04
C TYR A 541 -2.23 -22.46 -31.51
N GLN A 542 -1.71 -23.66 -31.77
CA GLN A 542 -2.24 -24.47 -32.89
C GLN A 542 -2.70 -25.85 -32.41
N ARG A 543 -3.95 -26.20 -32.74
CA ARG A 543 -4.51 -27.54 -32.51
C ARG A 543 -4.13 -28.47 -33.67
N VAL A 544 -3.53 -29.61 -33.36
CA VAL A 544 -3.44 -30.75 -34.30
C VAL A 544 -4.22 -31.94 -33.70
N PRO A 545 -5.17 -32.56 -34.43
CA PRO A 545 -6.07 -33.56 -33.84
C PRO A 545 -5.38 -34.91 -33.64
N ARG A 546 -5.44 -35.43 -32.40
CA ARG A 546 -5.03 -36.83 -32.10
C ARG A 546 -5.98 -37.81 -32.80
N LYS A 547 -5.45 -38.56 -33.77
CA LYS A 547 -6.14 -39.75 -34.33
C LYS A 547 -6.09 -40.91 -33.33
N ASN A 548 -7.18 -41.67 -33.24
CA ASN A 548 -7.26 -42.90 -32.45
C ASN A 548 -6.24 -43.95 -32.91
N LYS A 549 -5.67 -44.68 -31.95
CA LYS A 549 -5.26 -46.09 -32.10
C LYS A 549 -5.62 -46.87 -30.85
N SER A 550 -5.92 -48.15 -31.03
CA SER A 550 -6.59 -49.02 -30.06
C SER A 550 -5.66 -50.04 -29.41
N ARG A 551 -6.00 -50.40 -28.17
CA ARG A 551 -5.79 -51.69 -27.47
C ARG A 551 -5.04 -52.80 -28.23
N MET A 552 -4.01 -53.35 -27.60
CA MET A 552 -3.66 -54.79 -27.62
C MET A 552 -3.09 -55.20 -26.24
N GLU A 553 -2.70 -56.47 -26.08
CA GLU A 553 -2.88 -57.21 -24.81
C GLU A 553 -1.57 -57.55 -24.07
N ALA A 554 -1.69 -58.17 -22.88
CA ALA A 554 -0.60 -58.43 -21.93
C ALA A 554 -0.02 -59.85 -22.01
N PRO A 555 1.19 -60.09 -21.46
CA PRO A 555 1.61 -61.40 -20.95
C PRO A 555 1.20 -61.61 -19.48
N LYS A 556 1.29 -62.87 -19.02
CA LYS A 556 1.06 -63.30 -17.63
C LYS A 556 2.38 -63.74 -17.01
N ASP A 557 2.50 -63.67 -15.69
CA ASP A 557 2.73 -64.86 -14.83
C ASP A 557 2.63 -64.49 -13.33
N ALA A 558 2.61 -65.49 -12.46
CA ALA A 558 2.19 -65.42 -11.05
C ALA A 558 3.37 -65.74 -10.08
N PRO A 559 3.25 -65.76 -8.72
CA PRO A 559 2.08 -66.11 -7.90
C PRO A 559 1.69 -65.10 -6.79
N SER A 560 0.56 -65.40 -6.15
CA SER A 560 -0.06 -64.68 -5.02
C SER A 560 0.44 -65.11 -3.64
N LEU A 561 0.16 -64.31 -2.60
CA LEU A 561 -0.66 -64.76 -1.45
C LEU A 561 -1.19 -63.57 -0.63
N VAL A 562 -2.33 -63.78 0.05
CA VAL A 562 -2.99 -62.82 0.96
C VAL A 562 -2.65 -63.21 2.42
N PRO A 563 -2.93 -62.36 3.42
CA PRO A 563 -4.02 -62.73 4.33
C PRO A 563 -4.91 -61.56 4.80
N THR A 564 -6.04 -61.94 5.41
CA THR A 564 -7.14 -61.06 5.85
C THR A 564 -7.10 -60.79 7.36
N ILE A 565 -7.81 -59.75 7.80
CA ILE A 565 -8.17 -59.42 9.20
C ILE A 565 -8.81 -60.61 9.94
N VAL A 566 -8.53 -60.78 11.25
CA VAL A 566 -9.45 -61.26 12.32
C VAL A 566 -8.81 -61.05 13.72
N THR A 567 -9.49 -61.41 14.81
CA THR A 567 -9.46 -60.74 16.13
C THR A 567 -8.85 -61.51 17.32
N SER A 568 -8.63 -60.75 18.41
CA SER A 568 -8.85 -61.09 19.84
C SER A 568 -7.97 -62.12 20.60
N ALA A 569 -7.22 -61.55 21.57
CA ALA A 569 -7.22 -61.87 23.02
C ALA A 569 -6.43 -63.07 23.61
N ASP A 570 -5.99 -62.82 24.85
CA ASP A 570 -5.51 -63.72 25.94
C ASP A 570 -4.19 -64.54 25.72
N ASP A 571 -3.33 -64.78 26.73
CA ASP A 571 -3.46 -64.52 28.17
C ASP A 571 -2.14 -64.18 28.95
N ILE A 572 -2.36 -63.52 30.09
CA ILE A 572 -1.54 -63.00 31.20
C ILE A 572 -0.09 -63.53 31.46
N ALA A 573 0.82 -62.55 31.63
CA ALA A 573 1.87 -62.50 32.68
C ALA A 573 2.66 -61.16 32.60
N LYS A 574 3.01 -60.36 33.64
CA LYS A 574 2.55 -60.02 35.03
C LYS A 574 2.99 -58.54 35.26
N ALA A 575 2.74 -57.75 36.31
CA ALA A 575 2.12 -57.87 37.64
C ALA A 575 1.53 -56.49 38.09
N LYS A 576 1.59 -56.12 39.38
CA LYS A 576 1.11 -54.84 40.02
C LYS A 576 1.80 -54.66 41.41
N PRO A 577 1.58 -53.62 42.28
CA PRO A 577 0.50 -52.61 42.44
C PRO A 577 0.91 -51.15 42.05
N LEU A 578 0.06 -50.12 41.86
CA LEU A 578 -1.17 -49.60 42.54
C LEU A 578 -0.89 -48.87 43.87
N GLU A 579 -1.76 -48.00 44.43
CA GLU A 579 -3.07 -47.41 44.02
C GLU A 579 -2.90 -45.89 43.67
N GLY A 580 -3.88 -45.03 43.30
CA GLY A 580 -5.35 -45.06 43.07
C GLY A 580 -6.05 -43.78 43.59
N ASP A 581 -7.26 -43.31 43.20
CA ASP A 581 -8.21 -43.66 42.11
C ASP A 581 -9.23 -42.48 41.84
N ASP A 582 -9.66 -42.33 40.58
CA ASP A 582 -10.96 -41.83 40.02
C ASP A 582 -11.82 -40.65 40.56
N LYS A 583 -12.32 -39.79 39.62
CA LYS A 583 -13.72 -39.85 39.10
C LYS A 583 -14.09 -38.84 37.99
N ILE A 584 -15.09 -39.21 37.17
CA ILE A 584 -15.84 -38.37 36.21
C ILE A 584 -17.33 -38.60 36.43
N ASP A 585 -18.16 -37.56 36.28
CA ASP A 585 -19.61 -37.66 36.05
C ASP A 585 -20.08 -36.49 35.14
N THR A 586 -21.26 -36.60 34.53
CA THR A 586 -21.78 -35.64 33.55
C THR A 586 -23.25 -35.29 33.79
N THR A 587 -23.61 -34.01 33.75
CA THR A 587 -24.82 -33.47 33.06
C THR A 587 -25.04 -31.97 33.33
N LYS A 588 -25.83 -31.32 32.46
CA LYS A 588 -26.47 -29.98 32.56
C LYS A 588 -25.61 -28.72 32.31
N LEU A 589 -25.86 -28.13 31.13
CA LEU A 589 -26.01 -26.68 30.92
C LEU A 589 -27.04 -26.08 31.91
N PRO A 590 -26.96 -24.79 32.33
CA PRO A 590 -26.93 -23.68 31.38
C PRO A 590 -26.16 -22.37 31.76
N SER A 591 -25.95 -21.56 30.71
CA SER A 591 -25.96 -20.08 30.68
C SER A 591 -24.96 -19.20 31.46
N SER A 592 -24.37 -18.30 30.67
CA SER A 592 -24.14 -16.85 30.90
C SER A 592 -22.79 -16.35 31.47
N THR A 593 -22.32 -15.29 30.81
CA THR A 593 -21.43 -14.21 31.28
C THR A 593 -20.04 -14.60 31.80
N ILE A 594 -19.07 -14.65 30.88
CA ILE A 594 -17.66 -14.38 31.21
C ILE A 594 -17.37 -12.91 30.83
N ILE A 595 -16.84 -12.15 31.78
CA ILE A 595 -16.42 -10.76 31.59
C ILE A 595 -15.10 -10.75 30.78
N ARG A 596 -14.98 -9.82 29.83
CA ARG A 596 -13.71 -9.50 29.17
C ARG A 596 -13.03 -8.38 29.94
N ASP A 597 -11.94 -8.68 30.62
CA ASP A 597 -10.95 -7.65 30.96
C ASP A 597 -10.04 -7.44 29.74
N VAL A 598 -9.93 -6.18 29.32
CA VAL A 598 -9.02 -5.75 28.24
C VAL A 598 -7.67 -5.42 28.87
N VAL A 599 -6.58 -5.74 28.17
CA VAL A 599 -5.23 -5.26 28.51
C VAL A 599 -4.81 -4.29 27.43
N ASP A 600 -4.44 -3.08 27.84
CA ASP A 600 -4.03 -2.01 26.94
C ASP A 600 -2.69 -2.34 26.25
N GLY A 601 -2.54 -1.86 25.02
CA GLY A 601 -1.36 -2.07 24.19
C GLY A 601 -1.41 -1.21 22.93
N ASP A 602 -0.82 -0.02 23.02
CA ASP A 602 -0.57 0.83 21.86
C ASP A 602 0.50 0.18 20.97
N GLY A 603 0.20 0.04 19.67
CA GLY A 603 1.04 -0.71 18.73
C GLY A 603 0.26 -1.34 17.57
N THR A 604 -0.40 -0.52 16.74
CA THR A 604 -0.97 -0.97 15.45
C THR A 604 -0.02 -0.68 14.30
N GLY A 605 0.92 -1.60 14.13
CA GLY A 605 1.90 -1.70 13.04
C GLY A 605 2.68 -3.01 13.23
N CYS A 606 3.34 -3.54 12.20
CA CYS A 606 4.01 -4.84 12.29
C CYS A 606 5.41 -4.77 12.95
N GLY A 607 5.53 -4.00 14.04
CA GLY A 607 6.70 -4.00 14.93
C GLY A 607 6.57 -5.08 16.01
N ALA A 608 7.65 -5.76 16.34
CA ALA A 608 7.63 -6.88 17.28
C ALA A 608 7.43 -6.43 18.75
N ALA A 609 6.69 -7.23 19.52
CA ALA A 609 6.47 -7.01 20.95
C ALA A 609 7.75 -7.29 21.75
N GLY A 610 8.48 -6.24 22.12
CA GLY A 610 9.77 -6.35 22.82
C GLY A 610 9.67 -6.92 24.23
N ALA A 611 10.38 -8.03 24.49
CA ALA A 611 10.56 -8.58 25.82
C ALA A 611 11.76 -7.93 26.54
N LEU A 612 11.56 -7.35 27.72
CA LEU A 612 12.59 -6.75 28.55
C LEU A 612 12.63 -7.38 29.96
N ASP A 613 13.63 -8.23 30.20
CA ASP A 613 13.95 -8.69 31.56
C ASP A 613 14.73 -7.60 32.32
N SER A 614 14.32 -7.31 33.55
CA SER A 614 15.02 -6.40 34.46
C SER A 614 14.81 -6.79 35.93
N GLY A 615 15.43 -7.90 36.34
CA GLY A 615 15.38 -8.42 37.71
C GLY A 615 15.96 -7.50 38.80
N VAL A 616 15.20 -6.51 39.27
CA VAL A 616 15.47 -5.71 40.49
C VAL A 616 14.34 -5.86 41.50
N LYS A 617 14.71 -6.00 42.79
CA LYS A 617 13.78 -6.44 43.86
C LYS A 617 12.81 -5.34 44.28
N SER A 618 11.51 -5.65 44.24
CA SER A 618 10.45 -4.81 44.80
C SER A 618 10.65 -4.54 46.30
N LYS A 619 10.34 -3.30 46.71
CA LYS A 619 10.04 -2.92 48.09
C LYS A 619 8.74 -2.12 48.12
N THR A 620 7.64 -2.82 48.36
CA THR A 620 6.33 -2.23 48.65
C THR A 620 6.37 -1.34 49.89
N ILE A 621 5.77 -0.15 49.81
CA ILE A 621 5.13 0.56 50.94
C ILE A 621 3.86 1.22 50.38
N SER A 622 2.77 1.13 51.13
CA SER A 622 1.45 1.64 50.74
C SER A 622 1.31 3.12 51.08
N SER A 623 0.62 3.88 50.22
CA SER A 623 0.10 5.21 50.54
C SER A 623 -1.20 5.11 51.31
N THR A 624 -1.30 5.78 52.46
CA THR A 624 -2.57 6.07 53.13
C THR A 624 -2.47 7.43 53.83
N VAL A 625 -3.54 8.22 53.72
CA VAL A 625 -3.57 9.64 54.08
C VAL A 625 -3.63 9.85 55.59
N THR A 626 -2.96 10.89 56.08
CA THR A 626 -3.40 11.62 57.29
C THR A 626 -3.31 13.13 57.03
N VAL A 627 -4.38 13.85 57.38
CA VAL A 627 -4.47 15.31 57.30
C VAL A 627 -4.17 15.90 58.67
N SER A 628 -3.35 16.96 58.71
CA SER A 628 -3.31 17.85 59.88
C SER A 628 -2.99 19.28 59.44
N SER A 629 -3.88 20.20 59.80
CA SER A 629 -3.65 21.64 59.75
C SER A 629 -2.96 22.10 61.04
N ASP A 630 -2.01 23.04 60.99
CA ASP A 630 -2.38 24.43 61.29
C ASP A 630 -1.31 25.53 61.06
N GLN A 631 -1.84 26.72 60.71
CA GLN A 631 -1.46 28.08 61.14
C GLN A 631 -0.13 28.83 60.78
N GLN A 632 -0.37 30.07 60.29
CA GLN A 632 0.33 31.36 60.50
C GLN A 632 1.63 31.72 59.73
N GLY A 633 1.67 32.97 59.20
CA GLY A 633 2.90 33.67 58.79
C GLY A 633 2.85 34.54 57.51
N LYS A 634 2.44 35.82 57.60
CA LYS A 634 2.61 36.87 56.56
C LYS A 634 3.77 37.84 56.94
N PRO A 635 4.19 38.82 56.11
CA PRO A 635 4.58 38.79 54.68
C PRO A 635 5.90 39.60 54.42
N LEU A 636 6.35 39.77 53.16
CA LEU A 636 6.78 41.10 52.62
C LEU A 636 6.90 41.08 51.08
N SER A 637 7.39 42.17 50.45
CA SER A 637 7.19 42.44 49.02
C SER A 637 8.25 43.38 48.39
N ILE A 638 8.17 43.54 47.06
CA ILE A 638 8.77 44.60 46.20
C ILE A 638 10.30 44.60 46.05
N HIS A 639 10.79 44.34 44.82
CA HIS A 639 11.38 45.42 44.01
C HIS A 639 11.51 45.09 42.52
N ALA A 640 11.24 46.09 41.68
CA ALA A 640 11.67 46.20 40.29
C ALA A 640 12.13 47.65 40.02
N PRO A 641 12.97 47.88 38.99
CA PRO A 641 13.08 49.16 38.31
C PRO A 641 12.87 49.02 36.78
N GLY A 642 12.60 50.15 36.11
CA GLY A 642 12.50 50.29 34.65
C GLY A 642 12.71 51.75 34.24
N LYS A 643 12.30 52.13 33.00
CA LYS A 643 12.37 53.45 32.30
C LYS A 643 13.38 53.52 31.12
N LEU A 644 13.17 54.25 30.01
CA LEU A 644 11.96 54.82 29.33
C LEU A 644 12.36 55.40 27.93
N TYR A 645 11.39 55.95 27.16
CA TYR A 645 11.49 56.86 25.99
C TYR A 645 11.85 56.25 24.60
N ASP A 646 11.37 56.76 23.43
CA ASP A 646 10.44 57.89 23.13
C ASP A 646 9.63 57.79 21.80
N SER A 647 8.77 58.79 21.47
CA SER A 647 7.88 58.92 20.26
C SER A 647 7.40 60.39 20.06
N PRO A 648 6.57 60.82 19.04
CA PRO A 648 5.88 60.16 17.90
C PRO A 648 6.39 60.70 16.53
N PRO A 649 5.70 61.42 15.57
CA PRO A 649 4.36 62.07 15.45
C PRO A 649 3.51 61.72 14.17
N ASP A 650 2.36 62.40 13.99
CA ASP A 650 1.34 62.22 12.91
C ASP A 650 1.40 63.20 11.71
N VAL A 651 0.68 62.87 10.62
CA VAL A 651 -0.14 63.82 9.81
C VAL A 651 -1.47 63.15 9.35
N ARG A 652 -2.58 63.93 9.26
CA ARG A 652 -3.97 63.50 8.95
C ARG A 652 -4.45 63.83 7.52
N SER A 653 -5.43 63.06 7.00
CA SER A 653 -6.72 63.50 6.37
C SER A 653 -7.34 62.39 5.48
N GLY A 654 -8.66 62.19 5.32
CA GLY A 654 -9.87 62.80 5.90
C GLY A 654 -11.14 62.29 5.17
N GLU A 655 -12.33 62.37 5.80
CA GLU A 655 -13.64 61.90 5.25
C GLU A 655 -14.36 62.97 4.40
N PRO A 656 -15.53 62.69 3.78
CA PRO A 656 -16.81 62.91 4.49
C PRO A 656 -17.97 61.91 4.20
N GLU A 657 -19.07 62.09 4.93
CA GLU A 657 -20.27 61.21 5.04
C GLU A 657 -21.44 61.54 4.07
N THR A 658 -22.37 60.58 3.92
CA THR A 658 -23.86 60.72 3.99
C THR A 658 -24.44 59.28 4.15
N ASP A 659 -25.24 58.89 5.16
CA ASP A 659 -26.62 59.33 5.55
C ASP A 659 -27.67 58.98 4.46
N THR A 660 -28.83 58.34 4.67
CA THR A 660 -29.79 58.32 5.81
C THR A 660 -30.62 57.02 5.97
N SER A 661 -31.01 56.67 7.23
CA SER A 661 -32.36 56.21 7.71
C SER A 661 -33.11 54.98 7.08
N LYS A 662 -34.11 54.28 7.67
CA LYS A 662 -34.78 54.21 9.00
C LYS A 662 -35.76 52.98 9.05
N GLU A 663 -36.13 52.49 10.26
CA GLU A 663 -37.43 51.89 10.72
C GLU A 663 -38.27 50.90 9.84
N HIS A 664 -39.01 49.87 10.28
CA HIS A 664 -39.63 49.39 11.56
C HIS A 664 -39.50 47.83 11.64
N GLU A 665 -39.55 47.11 12.78
CA GLU A 665 -40.72 46.68 13.62
C GLU A 665 -41.90 46.02 12.83
N ARG A 666 -42.60 44.95 13.28
CA ARG A 666 -42.62 44.15 14.54
C ARG A 666 -43.39 42.81 14.39
N ASN A 667 -43.18 41.84 15.32
CA ASN A 667 -44.14 40.78 15.80
C ASN A 667 -44.72 39.73 14.80
N ASP A 668 -45.30 38.56 15.15
CA ASP A 668 -45.61 37.77 16.39
C ASP A 668 -45.49 36.24 16.03
N ALA A 669 -44.94 35.34 16.87
CA ALA A 669 -45.56 34.46 17.91
C ALA A 669 -46.31 33.16 17.45
N ASP A 670 -46.06 32.05 18.19
CA ASP A 670 -46.60 30.65 18.08
C ASP A 670 -48.10 30.53 18.53
N PRO A 671 -48.87 29.39 18.42
CA PRO A 671 -48.48 27.99 18.75
C PRO A 671 -49.19 26.75 18.08
N ALA A 672 -48.53 25.57 18.18
CA ALA A 672 -49.00 24.20 18.56
C ALA A 672 -50.18 23.38 17.92
N GLN A 673 -49.92 22.06 17.78
CA GLN A 673 -50.85 20.88 17.74
C GLN A 673 -51.85 20.75 16.54
N GLU A 674 -52.34 19.59 16.10
CA GLU A 674 -52.65 18.27 16.71
C GLU A 674 -52.54 17.09 15.67
N ALA A 675 -53.06 15.86 15.93
CA ALA A 675 -52.90 14.66 15.07
C ALA A 675 -54.16 13.74 14.99
N VAL A 676 -54.36 13.00 13.87
CA VAL A 676 -55.48 12.04 13.63
C VAL A 676 -55.06 10.86 12.70
N GLU A 677 -55.61 9.66 12.91
CA GLU A 677 -55.44 8.42 12.10
C GLU A 677 -56.69 8.02 11.28
N ASP A 678 -56.54 7.12 10.30
CA ASP A 678 -57.61 6.27 9.70
C ASP A 678 -57.06 4.84 9.39
N LEU A 679 -57.91 3.81 9.34
CA LEU A 679 -57.48 2.41 9.61
C LEU A 679 -58.32 1.32 8.88
N ILE A 680 -57.92 0.94 7.66
CA ILE A 680 -58.63 -0.01 6.76
C ILE A 680 -57.58 -0.99 6.14
N VAL A 681 -57.54 -2.34 6.29
CA VAL A 681 -58.43 -3.43 6.78
C VAL A 681 -59.49 -3.92 5.77
N SER A 682 -59.57 -5.19 5.33
CA SER A 682 -58.82 -6.44 5.66
C SER A 682 -58.27 -7.10 4.35
N THR A 683 -58.23 -8.41 4.01
CA THR A 683 -58.77 -9.70 4.54
C THR A 683 -57.85 -10.88 4.08
N LYS A 684 -58.22 -12.17 4.26
CA LYS A 684 -57.41 -13.35 3.87
C LYS A 684 -58.23 -14.57 3.37
N THR A 685 -57.68 -15.33 2.40
CA THR A 685 -57.74 -16.82 2.24
C THR A 685 -59.10 -17.54 2.05
N PRO A 686 -59.16 -18.86 1.78
CA PRO A 686 -58.45 -19.69 0.77
C PRO A 686 -59.41 -20.67 0.02
N LEU A 687 -58.90 -21.56 -0.86
CA LEU A 687 -59.58 -22.83 -1.22
C LEU A 687 -58.59 -23.91 -1.73
N LYS A 688 -59.07 -25.12 -2.09
CA LYS A 688 -58.32 -26.40 -2.09
C LYS A 688 -58.53 -27.30 -3.33
N VAL A 689 -57.46 -28.03 -3.69
CA VAL A 689 -57.35 -29.49 -4.04
C VAL A 689 -58.27 -30.11 -5.12
N ASP A 690 -57.65 -30.85 -6.06
CA ASP A 690 -57.96 -32.28 -6.35
C ASP A 690 -56.81 -32.95 -7.17
N GLU A 691 -56.74 -34.30 -7.15
CA GLU A 691 -55.71 -35.14 -7.79
C GLU A 691 -56.31 -36.03 -8.91
N GLU A 692 -55.54 -36.40 -9.96
CA GLU A 692 -55.67 -37.76 -10.53
C GLU A 692 -54.50 -38.27 -11.42
N SER A 693 -54.22 -39.58 -11.30
CA SER A 693 -53.59 -40.51 -12.28
C SER A 693 -52.09 -40.42 -12.70
N ARG A 694 -51.32 -41.39 -12.17
CA ARG A 694 -50.13 -42.09 -12.75
C ARG A 694 -50.16 -42.23 -14.29
N ALA A 695 -49.05 -42.28 -15.07
CA ALA A 695 -47.89 -43.19 -14.96
C ALA A 695 -46.80 -42.87 -16.03
N GLU A 696 -45.54 -43.32 -15.80
CA GLU A 696 -44.39 -43.51 -16.75
C GLU A 696 -44.04 -42.33 -17.71
N VAL A 697 -42.83 -41.76 -17.74
CA VAL A 697 -41.55 -42.35 -18.22
C VAL A 697 -40.35 -41.47 -17.78
N GLU A 698 -39.16 -42.05 -17.57
CA GLU A 698 -37.91 -41.30 -17.35
C GLU A 698 -37.26 -40.78 -18.66
N ARG A 699 -37.15 -39.44 -18.81
CA ARG A 699 -35.92 -38.73 -19.23
C ARG A 699 -36.00 -37.21 -19.25
N ASP A 700 -34.83 -36.59 -19.12
CA ASP A 700 -34.41 -35.28 -19.61
C ASP A 700 -35.40 -34.10 -19.52
N GLU A 701 -35.24 -33.24 -18.52
CA GLU A 701 -35.05 -31.81 -18.83
C GLU A 701 -34.16 -31.09 -17.82
N LYS A 702 -33.78 -29.84 -18.12
CA LYS A 702 -32.61 -29.14 -17.56
C LYS A 702 -33.03 -28.05 -16.58
N ASN A 703 -32.27 -27.89 -15.50
CA ASN A 703 -32.15 -26.57 -14.87
C ASN A 703 -31.08 -25.77 -15.59
N GLU A 704 -31.47 -24.62 -16.15
CA GLU A 704 -30.51 -23.56 -16.46
C GLU A 704 -30.01 -22.94 -15.15
N ILE A 705 -28.69 -22.77 -15.04
CA ILE A 705 -28.03 -21.97 -14.01
C ILE A 705 -27.14 -20.97 -14.74
N ASP A 706 -27.13 -19.75 -14.22
CA ASP A 706 -26.67 -18.52 -14.88
C ASP A 706 -25.23 -18.58 -15.42
N GLY A 707 -24.95 -17.75 -16.44
CA GLY A 707 -23.72 -17.78 -17.23
C GLY A 707 -22.48 -17.20 -16.56
N GLY A 708 -22.63 -16.42 -15.49
CA GLY A 708 -21.58 -15.54 -14.94
C GLY A 708 -20.32 -16.21 -14.40
N ASP A 709 -20.41 -17.39 -13.78
CA ASP A 709 -19.27 -18.00 -13.06
C ASP A 709 -18.19 -18.65 -13.97
N LYS A 710 -18.49 -18.88 -15.25
CA LYS A 710 -17.62 -19.68 -16.15
C LYS A 710 -16.29 -19.00 -16.50
N PRO A 711 -16.23 -17.68 -16.80
CA PRO A 711 -14.97 -16.98 -17.03
C PRO A 711 -14.08 -16.95 -15.78
N ALA A 712 -14.64 -16.60 -14.61
CA ALA A 712 -13.91 -16.54 -13.35
C ALA A 712 -13.31 -17.92 -12.96
N ALA A 713 -14.11 -18.99 -13.04
CA ALA A 713 -13.63 -20.34 -12.77
C ALA A 713 -12.56 -20.82 -13.78
N MET A 714 -12.62 -20.36 -15.03
CA MET A 714 -11.59 -20.65 -16.03
C MET A 714 -10.30 -19.84 -15.78
N LEU A 715 -10.42 -18.57 -15.38
CA LEU A 715 -9.31 -17.70 -15.02
C LEU A 715 -8.58 -18.24 -13.79
N VAL A 716 -9.27 -18.52 -12.68
CA VAL A 716 -8.66 -19.13 -11.47
C VAL A 716 -7.93 -20.43 -11.81
N LYS A 717 -8.50 -21.26 -12.69
CA LYS A 717 -7.86 -22.50 -13.14
C LYS A 717 -6.64 -22.25 -14.06
N LEU A 718 -6.57 -21.13 -14.77
CA LEU A 718 -5.38 -20.69 -15.51
C LEU A 718 -4.31 -20.15 -14.55
N VAL A 719 -4.67 -19.26 -13.62
CA VAL A 719 -3.83 -18.71 -12.55
C VAL A 719 -3.13 -19.83 -11.77
N GLN A 720 -3.89 -20.79 -11.25
CA GLN A 720 -3.35 -21.93 -10.50
C GLN A 720 -2.40 -22.79 -11.34
N ASN A 721 -2.59 -22.87 -12.66
CA ASN A 721 -1.65 -23.57 -13.54
C ASN A 721 -0.38 -22.75 -13.84
N MET A 722 -0.46 -21.42 -13.87
CA MET A 722 0.71 -20.54 -14.00
C MET A 722 1.59 -20.60 -12.75
N PHE A 723 1.02 -20.48 -11.55
CA PHE A 723 1.76 -20.68 -10.29
C PHE A 723 2.37 -22.08 -10.20
N ARG A 724 1.59 -23.12 -10.48
CA ARG A 724 2.10 -24.50 -10.59
C ARG A 724 3.02 -24.74 -11.78
N SER A 725 3.34 -23.75 -12.61
CA SER A 725 4.38 -23.83 -13.63
C SER A 725 5.65 -23.12 -13.18
N ALA A 726 5.54 -21.95 -12.53
CA ALA A 726 6.65 -21.31 -11.83
C ALA A 726 7.22 -22.24 -10.73
N ALA A 727 6.36 -22.73 -9.83
CA ALA A 727 6.67 -23.75 -8.81
C ALA A 727 6.88 -25.18 -9.39
N ARG A 728 7.17 -25.31 -10.69
CA ARG A 728 7.78 -26.51 -11.29
C ARG A 728 9.11 -26.23 -11.98
N HIS A 729 9.46 -24.97 -12.22
CA HIS A 729 10.84 -24.54 -12.48
C HIS A 729 11.63 -24.29 -11.19
N HIS A 730 10.96 -24.13 -10.05
CA HIS A 730 11.55 -24.26 -8.72
C HIS A 730 10.94 -25.50 -8.04
N GLN A 731 11.74 -26.53 -7.79
CA GLN A 731 11.26 -27.71 -7.06
C GLN A 731 11.12 -27.40 -5.56
N PRO A 732 10.14 -27.97 -4.84
CA PRO A 732 10.01 -27.87 -3.37
C PRO A 732 11.10 -28.66 -2.61
N GLY A 733 12.37 -28.42 -2.96
CA GLY A 733 13.48 -29.36 -2.75
C GLY A 733 14.83 -28.70 -2.50
N GLY A 734 14.85 -27.60 -1.73
CA GLY A 734 16.07 -27.11 -1.09
C GLY A 734 16.93 -26.15 -1.88
N ALA A 735 16.49 -24.89 -1.96
CA ALA A 735 17.41 -23.74 -1.87
C ALA A 735 17.45 -23.27 -0.41
N LYS A 736 18.05 -24.06 0.50
CA LYS A 736 18.50 -23.48 1.77
C LYS A 736 19.59 -22.46 1.44
N PHE A 737 19.53 -21.28 2.06
CA PHE A 737 20.58 -20.30 2.00
C PHE A 737 21.88 -20.92 2.53
N ASP A 738 22.78 -21.28 1.61
CA ASP A 738 24.08 -21.85 1.93
C ASP A 738 25.02 -20.70 2.29
N ARG A 739 25.04 -20.39 3.59
CA ARG A 739 25.81 -19.30 4.17
C ARG A 739 27.30 -19.39 3.85
N GLU A 740 27.88 -20.61 3.75
CA GLU A 740 29.29 -20.77 3.39
C GLU A 740 29.50 -20.49 1.90
N LYS A 741 28.67 -21.04 1.02
CA LYS A 741 28.74 -20.78 -0.43
C LYS A 741 28.52 -19.29 -0.77
N PHE A 742 27.59 -18.63 -0.08
CA PHE A 742 27.31 -17.20 -0.22
C PHE A 742 28.53 -16.34 0.19
N TYR A 743 29.10 -16.58 1.38
CA TYR A 743 30.31 -15.86 1.79
C TYR A 743 31.52 -16.19 0.90
N GLN A 744 31.66 -17.41 0.39
CA GLN A 744 32.71 -17.76 -0.57
C GLN A 744 32.58 -16.98 -1.90
N GLN A 745 31.36 -16.76 -2.41
CA GLN A 745 31.14 -15.92 -3.60
C GLN A 745 31.43 -14.43 -3.32
N LEU A 746 31.12 -13.94 -2.12
CA LEU A 746 31.45 -12.57 -1.70
C LEU A 746 32.96 -12.37 -1.50
N GLU A 747 33.66 -13.32 -0.89
CA GLU A 747 35.11 -13.29 -0.73
C GLU A 747 35.84 -13.38 -2.08
N TRP A 748 35.34 -14.19 -3.02
CA TRP A 748 35.84 -14.24 -4.39
C TRP A 748 35.74 -12.86 -5.08
N ASN A 749 34.57 -12.24 -5.03
CA ASN A 749 34.33 -10.92 -5.64
C ASN A 749 35.10 -9.78 -4.96
N ARG A 750 35.42 -9.88 -3.67
CA ARG A 750 36.33 -8.94 -2.98
C ARG A 750 37.80 -9.21 -3.33
N SER A 751 38.24 -10.46 -3.29
CA SER A 751 39.65 -10.85 -3.50
C SER A 751 40.15 -10.59 -4.92
N GLY A 752 39.26 -10.51 -5.93
CA GLY A 752 39.64 -10.25 -7.32
C GLY A 752 40.26 -8.87 -7.57
N LYS A 753 40.02 -7.87 -6.71
CA LYS A 753 40.43 -6.47 -6.97
C LYS A 753 41.85 -6.11 -6.51
N ASP A 754 42.47 -6.89 -5.62
CA ASP A 754 43.74 -6.51 -4.95
C ASP A 754 45.02 -7.14 -5.54
N LYS A 755 44.95 -7.92 -6.63
CA LYS A 755 46.06 -8.82 -7.04
C LYS A 755 46.49 -8.85 -8.52
N PHE A 756 46.38 -7.75 -9.27
CA PHE A 756 47.12 -7.62 -10.54
C PHE A 756 47.76 -6.24 -10.75
N ASN A 757 49.06 -6.14 -10.45
CA ASN A 757 49.83 -4.92 -10.71
C ASN A 757 51.33 -5.21 -10.96
N SER A 758 51.67 -5.88 -12.08
CA SER A 758 53.06 -5.96 -12.56
C SER A 758 53.19 -6.39 -14.04
N SER A 759 54.08 -5.71 -14.77
CA SER A 759 54.60 -6.04 -16.12
C SER A 759 53.64 -5.89 -17.31
N ALA A 760 54.20 -5.57 -18.49
CA ALA A 760 53.47 -5.25 -19.72
C ALA A 760 54.32 -5.54 -20.96
N SER A 761 53.68 -5.81 -22.11
CA SER A 761 54.14 -5.36 -23.44
C SER A 761 53.18 -5.75 -24.58
N THR A 762 52.95 -4.80 -25.50
CA THR A 762 52.69 -4.89 -26.97
C THR A 762 52.45 -6.27 -27.64
N SER A 763 51.59 -6.41 -28.67
CA SER A 763 51.50 -5.50 -29.84
C SER A 763 50.24 -5.61 -30.75
N SER A 764 50.05 -4.57 -31.58
CA SER A 764 49.54 -4.59 -32.98
C SER A 764 48.15 -5.20 -33.35
N LYS A 765 47.14 -4.32 -33.37
CA LYS A 765 46.22 -3.99 -34.50
C LYS A 765 45.86 -5.04 -35.58
N ALA A 766 44.55 -5.20 -35.79
CA ALA A 766 43.91 -5.26 -37.11
C ALA A 766 42.62 -4.39 -37.09
N VAL A 767 42.13 -3.89 -38.24
CA VAL A 767 41.04 -2.87 -38.31
C VAL A 767 40.14 -3.07 -39.54
N ALA A 768 38.86 -2.71 -39.38
CA ALA A 768 37.79 -2.52 -40.38
C ALA A 768 37.07 -3.79 -40.92
N PRO A 769 35.83 -3.67 -41.43
CA PRO A 769 34.99 -2.46 -41.55
C PRO A 769 33.68 -2.48 -40.73
N THR A 770 33.16 -1.29 -40.43
CA THR A 770 31.83 -1.06 -39.86
C THR A 770 30.70 -1.47 -40.81
N ARG A 771 29.64 -2.10 -40.28
CA ARG A 771 28.33 -2.18 -40.94
C ARG A 771 27.24 -1.78 -39.96
N HIS A 772 26.79 -0.52 -40.03
CA HIS A 772 25.65 -0.06 -39.24
C HIS A 772 24.37 -0.74 -39.73
N GLN A 773 23.69 -1.43 -38.83
CA GLN A 773 22.34 -1.94 -39.02
C GLN A 773 21.53 -1.61 -37.77
N TYR A 774 21.01 -0.39 -37.73
CA TYR A 774 20.12 0.09 -36.67
C TYR A 774 18.69 -0.43 -36.93
N ASP A 775 18.49 -1.74 -36.74
CA ASP A 775 17.14 -2.30 -36.76
C ASP A 775 16.37 -1.87 -35.50
N LEU A 776 15.10 -1.54 -35.71
CA LEU A 776 14.28 -0.75 -34.79
C LEU A 776 13.86 -1.52 -33.52
N LEU A 777 14.60 -1.32 -32.43
CA LEU A 777 14.21 -1.76 -31.07
C LEU A 777 12.92 -1.09 -30.54
N THR A 778 12.41 -0.06 -31.22
CA THR A 778 11.24 0.74 -30.82
C THR A 778 9.93 -0.05 -30.69
N CYS A 779 9.85 -1.27 -31.24
CA CYS A 779 8.64 -2.10 -31.15
C CYS A 779 8.54 -2.96 -29.87
N ARG A 780 9.53 -2.93 -28.97
CA ARG A 780 9.42 -3.54 -27.62
C ARG A 780 9.15 -2.55 -26.49
N ALA A 781 9.43 -1.26 -26.71
CA ALA A 781 9.25 -0.19 -25.74
C ALA A 781 7.79 0.30 -25.57
N GLN A 782 6.80 -0.53 -25.91
CA GLN A 782 5.40 -0.20 -25.68
C GLN A 782 5.04 -0.55 -24.22
N PRO A 783 4.59 0.41 -23.37
CA PRO A 783 4.46 0.20 -21.92
C PRO A 783 3.65 -1.05 -21.55
N TYR A 784 4.09 -1.78 -20.53
CA TYR A 784 3.34 -2.94 -20.02
C TYR A 784 1.92 -2.54 -19.57
N LEU A 785 1.78 -1.33 -19.01
CA LEU A 785 0.49 -0.69 -18.71
C LEU A 785 -0.44 -0.55 -19.93
N GLN A 786 0.06 -0.20 -21.13
CA GLN A 786 -0.75 -0.16 -22.36
C GLN A 786 -1.19 -1.55 -22.81
N ARG A 787 -0.33 -2.56 -22.62
CA ARG A 787 -0.68 -3.96 -22.89
C ARG A 787 -1.70 -4.50 -21.88
N LEU A 788 -1.66 -4.06 -20.62
CA LEU A 788 -2.67 -4.39 -19.63
C LEU A 788 -4.01 -3.68 -19.88
N THR A 789 -4.04 -2.40 -20.28
CA THR A 789 -5.31 -1.75 -20.69
C THR A 789 -5.96 -2.50 -21.85
N LEU A 790 -5.18 -2.87 -22.87
CA LEU A 790 -5.64 -3.69 -24.00
C LEU A 790 -6.09 -5.11 -23.63
N MET A 791 -5.78 -5.61 -22.43
CA MET A 791 -6.32 -6.89 -21.93
C MET A 791 -7.49 -6.68 -20.96
N GLY A 792 -7.50 -5.60 -20.18
CA GLY A 792 -8.61 -5.20 -19.30
C GLY A 792 -9.84 -4.68 -20.05
N GLU A 793 -9.67 -4.17 -21.27
CA GLU A 793 -10.78 -3.88 -22.20
C GLU A 793 -11.27 -5.13 -22.97
N PHE A 794 -10.61 -6.29 -22.79
CA PHE A 794 -10.85 -7.52 -23.56
C PHE A 794 -11.43 -8.68 -22.73
N TYR A 795 -11.57 -8.50 -21.41
CA TYR A 795 -12.06 -9.49 -20.45
C TYR A 795 -13.29 -9.01 -19.70
#